data_AF-A0A9E3ZTS9-F1
#
_entry.id   AF-A0A9E3ZTS9-F1
#
_cell.length_a   1.000
_cell.length_b   1.000
_cell.length_c   1.000
_cell.angle_alpha   90.00
_cell.angle_beta   90.00
_cell.angle_gamma   90.00
#
_symmetry.space_group_name_H-M   'P 1'
#
loop_
_entity.id
_entity.type
_entity.pdbx_description
1 polymer ?
#
loop_
_entity_poly.entity_id
_entity_poly.type
_entity_poly.pdbx_seq_one_letter_code
_entity_poly.pdbx_strand_id
1 'polypeptide(L)'
;YERIEQETFTRKATVLYQVVFDQYSTQEVLEGSLVSIPTAPTRAGYTFDGWYEDLKFTTLFKFSTPITSNRTLYAKWLPIANTVTFDSKGGTAVTSQSVLTGETVILPKEPTKKGYLFDGWYLNEWADLRYDFSTPIEGEIKLFARWNAILTFETNGGGSIPQQAFNNISLFPKEPSNPVKKGYTFKGWYRDKEFKKLFNFGSGEQLTESTTLYAKWQKNITNLNQYGKISNQKYKLFEDEALKKDITSKYSLMNRIIHITQSFLSDTGETVYLISDNKQTLGYMKATDIQLVNGPQGVEQNYGKYVILNGKQTIWSDFNWSKKVDANAYKNKTIYAKEIYNHFNGTSYLSLYNNQNKLIGYIDVVGVTVANGQQGIYQSYGKYVMLNGKQTIWRDFNWSKKIDLTPYKNKTLQARGIYYHFNGSSYLSLYDNQGKWVGYIDAIGANVASGKQGNYQSYGKYVTIKSNSYAIWKNFGWSSKASGDFAGKTYLAKGIYYHFNGSSYLSLYDNQGKWVGYINAGGAKVAKGKQGTYQTYNKYVTVKSNSYAIWKNFGWSSKASGKFAGKTYLAKGIYRHFNGSSYLSLYDSNNKWIGYINQNGTKAGSSQQEKFKKVQDLLNKEFKNQNLGIYVMSLVDGSTAQINGNKQFHAASTGKLPALYYTQKMILEKKVDGNKLLTYTDAINQMPGAYMRGGAGVLQSQPYGKKFSLNTIMNWTAKYSDNQGTNFLAYYASNKYDAAMKKEISTIMGRNWTAPFYVNAKDNAMMLEAIYNQGGKLITDMSNTVYDNQRIPKYIPVQVAHKIGDVNDLRHDAGIIYSKEPYVLSVLTQNYQSYEKISVLSKKIYDILK
;
A
#
# COMPACT_ATOMS: atom_id res chain seq x y z
N TYR A 1 -129.16 38.46 162.75
CA TYR A 1 -130.54 38.11 162.39
C TYR A 1 -130.58 37.97 160.87
N GLU A 2 -131.04 36.88 160.22
CA GLU A 2 -131.58 35.58 160.67
C GLU A 2 -131.49 34.52 159.53
N ARG A 3 -132.19 33.37 159.62
CA ARG A 3 -132.15 32.13 158.78
C ARG A 3 -133.26 32.12 157.65
N ILE A 4 -133.45 31.18 156.70
CA ILE A 4 -132.99 29.77 156.44
C ILE A 4 -133.13 29.32 154.93
N GLU A 5 -132.43 28.23 154.53
CA GLU A 5 -132.67 27.26 153.40
C GLU A 5 -132.59 27.58 151.87
N GLN A 6 -132.74 26.52 151.04
CA GLN A 6 -132.05 26.22 149.74
C GLN A 6 -132.98 25.80 148.57
N GLU A 7 -132.50 25.81 147.31
CA GLU A 7 -132.51 24.68 146.31
C GLU A 7 -131.79 25.02 144.95
N THR A 8 -131.62 24.06 144.01
CA THR A 8 -130.58 24.05 142.92
C THR A 8 -130.98 23.52 141.51
N PHE A 9 -130.29 23.91 140.40
CA PHE A 9 -130.20 23.12 139.12
C PHE A 9 -128.99 23.50 138.19
N THR A 10 -128.64 22.68 137.15
CA THR A 10 -127.32 22.65 136.44
C THR A 10 -127.35 22.81 134.88
N ARG A 11 -126.19 23.05 134.21
CA ARG A 11 -125.98 23.44 132.77
C ARG A 11 -125.08 22.46 131.96
N LYS A 12 -125.16 22.44 130.60
CA LYS A 12 -124.20 21.81 129.64
C LYS A 12 -123.86 22.75 128.44
N ALA A 13 -122.79 22.48 127.68
CA ALA A 13 -122.29 23.27 126.52
C ALA A 13 -121.71 22.39 125.38
N THR A 14 -121.41 22.99 124.20
CA THR A 14 -121.07 22.30 122.91
C THR A 14 -119.71 22.77 122.33
N VAL A 15 -119.04 21.96 121.49
CA VAL A 15 -117.66 22.18 120.95
C VAL A 15 -117.59 22.13 119.40
N LEU A 16 -116.66 22.88 118.79
CA LEU A 16 -116.39 23.03 117.34
C LEU A 16 -114.88 22.90 117.02
N TYR A 17 -114.52 22.48 115.80
CA TYR A 17 -113.14 22.36 115.28
C TYR A 17 -112.98 22.91 113.85
N GLN A 18 -111.75 23.27 113.46
CA GLN A 18 -111.40 23.92 112.19
C GLN A 18 -110.48 23.09 111.29
N VAL A 19 -110.73 23.06 109.97
CA VAL A 19 -109.90 22.39 108.96
C VAL A 19 -109.44 23.39 107.89
N VAL A 20 -108.12 23.47 107.67
CA VAL A 20 -107.46 24.38 106.72
C VAL A 20 -106.98 23.61 105.48
N PHE A 21 -107.22 24.13 104.28
CA PHE A 21 -106.78 23.59 103.00
C PHE A 21 -105.66 24.45 102.43
N ASP A 22 -104.46 24.27 102.99
CA ASP A 22 -103.23 24.98 102.66
C ASP A 22 -103.48 26.51 102.61
N GLN A 23 -102.81 27.22 101.72
CA GLN A 23 -103.09 28.64 101.41
C GLN A 23 -104.42 28.93 100.68
N TYR A 24 -105.31 27.94 100.45
CA TYR A 24 -106.47 28.11 99.55
C TYR A 24 -107.82 28.32 100.25
N SER A 25 -108.14 27.62 101.36
CA SER A 25 -109.42 27.81 102.08
C SER A 25 -109.45 27.24 103.50
N THR A 26 -110.54 27.44 104.26
CA THR A 26 -110.72 26.92 105.64
C THR A 26 -112.22 26.68 105.94
N GLN A 27 -112.55 25.70 106.78
CA GLN A 27 -113.92 25.34 107.20
C GLN A 27 -113.98 25.05 108.72
N GLU A 28 -115.15 25.28 109.35
CA GLU A 28 -115.43 24.91 110.75
C GLU A 28 -116.58 23.91 110.84
N VAL A 29 -116.46 22.92 111.74
CA VAL A 29 -117.43 21.82 111.89
C VAL A 29 -117.60 21.41 113.36
N LEU A 30 -118.76 20.85 113.73
CA LEU A 30 -119.02 20.32 115.07
C LEU A 30 -118.14 19.08 115.35
N GLU A 31 -117.77 18.88 116.61
CA GLU A 31 -117.04 17.68 117.04
C GLU A 31 -117.73 16.39 116.58
N GLY A 32 -116.98 15.52 115.88
CA GLY A 32 -117.48 14.28 115.29
C GLY A 32 -118.17 14.42 113.93
N SER A 33 -118.26 15.63 113.36
CA SER A 33 -118.81 15.86 112.01
C SER A 33 -117.76 15.75 110.90
N LEU A 34 -118.20 15.63 109.65
CA LEU A 34 -117.33 15.59 108.46
C LEU A 34 -117.06 16.99 107.90
N VAL A 35 -115.90 17.17 107.24
CA VAL A 35 -115.55 18.39 106.47
C VAL A 35 -115.86 18.21 104.97
N SER A 36 -116.29 19.27 104.28
CA SER A 36 -116.63 19.21 102.86
C SER A 36 -115.41 19.36 101.94
N ILE A 37 -115.48 18.76 100.74
CA ILE A 37 -114.40 18.80 99.74
C ILE A 37 -114.34 20.19 99.08
N PRO A 38 -113.21 20.92 99.11
CA PRO A 38 -113.05 22.17 98.38
C PRO A 38 -112.76 21.92 96.89
N THR A 39 -113.03 22.92 96.05
CA THR A 39 -112.64 22.92 94.64
C THR A 39 -111.12 22.72 94.48
N ALA A 40 -110.72 21.88 93.52
CA ALA A 40 -109.31 21.66 93.20
C ALA A 40 -108.63 22.94 92.66
N PRO A 41 -107.44 23.31 93.14
CA PRO A 41 -106.66 24.41 92.58
C PRO A 41 -106.02 24.05 91.22
N THR A 42 -105.41 25.03 90.54
CA THR A 42 -104.64 24.82 89.29
C THR A 42 -103.23 25.47 89.36
N ARG A 43 -102.27 24.92 88.60
CA ARG A 43 -100.89 25.43 88.47
C ARG A 43 -100.36 25.14 87.05
N ALA A 44 -99.92 26.15 86.32
CA ALA A 44 -99.40 25.97 84.96
C ALA A 44 -98.19 25.03 84.93
N GLY A 45 -98.17 24.06 84.00
CA GLY A 45 -97.13 23.03 83.90
C GLY A 45 -97.28 21.84 84.87
N TYR A 46 -98.31 21.83 85.72
CA TYR A 46 -98.52 20.77 86.73
C TYR A 46 -99.99 20.34 86.84
N THR A 47 -100.22 19.06 87.12
CA THR A 47 -101.53 18.48 87.43
C THR A 47 -101.74 18.46 88.95
N PHE A 48 -102.94 18.83 89.42
CA PHE A 48 -103.32 18.70 90.83
C PHE A 48 -103.62 17.24 91.16
N ASP A 49 -102.97 16.69 92.19
CA ASP A 49 -103.09 15.27 92.57
C ASP A 49 -104.02 15.05 93.77
N GLY A 50 -104.02 15.95 94.76
CA GLY A 50 -104.92 15.86 95.91
C GLY A 50 -104.49 16.65 97.14
N TRP A 51 -105.28 16.52 98.20
CA TRP A 51 -105.07 17.11 99.52
C TRP A 51 -104.51 16.08 100.51
N TYR A 52 -103.36 16.39 101.11
CA TYR A 52 -102.63 15.46 101.99
C TYR A 52 -102.49 16.02 103.41
N GLU A 53 -102.50 15.15 104.43
CA GLU A 53 -102.37 15.53 105.84
C GLU A 53 -100.95 16.00 106.22
N ASP A 54 -99.98 15.84 105.33
CA ASP A 54 -98.57 16.13 105.58
C ASP A 54 -97.86 16.83 104.39
N LEU A 55 -96.89 17.69 104.69
CA LEU A 55 -96.05 18.40 103.71
C LEU A 55 -95.14 17.49 102.86
N LYS A 56 -95.04 16.18 103.18
CA LYS A 56 -94.34 15.20 102.34
C LYS A 56 -95.30 14.49 101.37
N PHE A 57 -96.60 14.83 101.40
CA PHE A 57 -97.65 14.29 100.56
C PHE A 57 -97.71 12.76 100.57
N THR A 58 -97.66 12.17 101.77
CA THR A 58 -97.65 10.72 102.00
C THR A 58 -99.01 10.17 102.43
N THR A 59 -99.78 10.96 103.18
CA THR A 59 -101.08 10.58 103.74
C THR A 59 -102.20 11.38 103.07
N LEU A 60 -102.90 10.79 102.09
CA LEU A 60 -104.02 11.45 101.42
C LEU A 60 -105.21 11.59 102.38
N PHE A 61 -105.71 12.81 102.57
CA PHE A 61 -106.84 13.05 103.46
C PHE A 61 -108.14 12.49 102.90
N LYS A 62 -108.82 11.68 103.72
CA LYS A 62 -110.14 11.12 103.38
C LYS A 62 -111.23 11.98 104.02
N PHE A 63 -111.98 12.69 103.18
CA PHE A 63 -113.08 13.57 103.60
C PHE A 63 -114.25 12.87 104.31
N SER A 64 -114.28 11.53 104.32
CA SER A 64 -115.17 10.72 105.14
C SER A 64 -114.70 10.54 106.60
N THR A 65 -113.61 11.19 107.01
CA THR A 65 -113.05 11.11 108.38
C THR A 65 -113.70 12.15 109.31
N PRO A 66 -114.31 11.74 110.44
CA PRO A 66 -114.81 12.66 111.45
C PRO A 66 -113.74 13.58 112.02
N ILE A 67 -114.07 14.87 112.17
CA ILE A 67 -113.18 15.87 112.73
C ILE A 67 -113.33 15.90 114.25
N THR A 68 -112.27 15.48 114.93
CA THR A 68 -112.15 15.42 116.41
C THR A 68 -111.05 16.34 116.95
N SER A 69 -110.44 17.15 116.08
CA SER A 69 -109.42 18.15 116.38
C SER A 69 -109.15 19.01 115.13
N ASN A 70 -108.51 20.17 115.29
CA ASN A 70 -108.16 21.03 114.15
C ASN A 70 -107.13 20.34 113.22
N ARG A 71 -107.23 20.57 111.90
CA ARG A 71 -106.36 19.94 110.88
C ARG A 71 -105.92 20.92 109.79
N THR A 72 -104.80 20.61 109.13
CA THR A 72 -104.31 21.32 107.93
C THR A 72 -103.92 20.33 106.85
N LEU A 73 -104.28 20.63 105.60
CA LEU A 73 -104.14 19.74 104.45
C LEU A 73 -103.43 20.46 103.29
N TYR A 74 -102.53 19.78 102.57
CA TYR A 74 -101.59 20.38 101.61
C TYR A 74 -101.80 19.89 100.17
N ALA A 75 -101.60 20.78 99.19
CA ALA A 75 -101.84 20.51 97.76
C ALA A 75 -100.62 19.89 97.05
N LYS A 76 -100.76 18.68 96.48
CA LYS A 76 -99.70 18.01 95.70
C LYS A 76 -99.81 18.28 94.19
N TRP A 77 -98.66 18.43 93.54
CA TRP A 77 -98.51 18.78 92.12
C TRP A 77 -97.58 17.80 91.39
N LEU A 78 -97.97 17.36 90.19
CA LEU A 78 -97.17 16.49 89.32
C LEU A 78 -96.83 17.22 88.00
N PRO A 79 -95.56 17.32 87.57
CA PRO A 79 -95.20 18.02 86.33
C PRO A 79 -95.72 17.31 85.08
N ILE A 80 -96.04 18.06 84.04
CA ILE A 80 -96.43 17.52 82.73
C ILE A 80 -95.20 17.27 81.83
N ALA A 81 -95.35 16.38 80.85
CA ALA A 81 -94.32 16.12 79.84
C ALA A 81 -94.55 16.98 78.59
N ASN A 82 -93.48 17.55 78.05
CA ASN A 82 -93.48 18.42 76.86
C ASN A 82 -92.66 17.79 75.74
N THR A 83 -93.07 17.97 74.49
CA THR A 83 -92.33 17.45 73.33
C THR A 83 -91.30 18.47 72.82
N VAL A 84 -90.06 18.02 72.64
CA VAL A 84 -89.00 18.76 71.93
C VAL A 84 -88.72 18.09 70.60
N THR A 85 -88.92 18.83 69.50
CA THR A 85 -88.80 18.32 68.13
C THR A 85 -87.58 18.91 67.42
N PHE A 86 -86.92 18.11 66.57
CA PHE A 86 -85.69 18.50 65.86
C PHE A 86 -85.90 18.47 64.34
N ASP A 87 -85.81 19.63 63.70
CA ASP A 87 -85.79 19.78 62.24
C ASP A 87 -84.34 19.93 61.77
N SER A 88 -83.78 18.84 61.24
CA SER A 88 -82.40 18.80 60.75
C SER A 88 -82.15 19.63 59.48
N LYS A 89 -83.14 20.37 58.94
CA LYS A 89 -83.04 21.21 57.72
C LYS A 89 -82.28 20.53 56.57
N GLY A 90 -82.68 19.28 56.29
CA GLY A 90 -82.11 18.43 55.23
C GLY A 90 -80.83 17.67 55.59
N GLY A 91 -80.40 17.66 56.85
CA GLY A 91 -79.45 16.68 57.39
C GLY A 91 -80.14 15.38 57.83
N THR A 92 -79.37 14.43 58.36
CA THR A 92 -79.89 13.18 58.95
C THR A 92 -80.89 13.46 60.07
N ALA A 93 -81.98 12.68 60.11
CA ALA A 93 -83.05 12.84 61.09
C ALA A 93 -82.57 12.68 62.55
N VAL A 94 -83.18 13.44 63.44
CA VAL A 94 -82.96 13.38 64.90
C VAL A 94 -84.31 13.18 65.57
N THR A 95 -84.39 12.22 66.49
CA THR A 95 -85.62 11.85 67.19
C THR A 95 -86.04 12.93 68.18
N SER A 96 -87.35 13.19 68.28
CA SER A 96 -87.91 14.04 69.34
C SER A 96 -87.65 13.48 70.73
N GLN A 97 -87.68 14.36 71.73
CA GLN A 97 -87.55 14.01 73.14
C GLN A 97 -88.81 14.43 73.89
N SER A 98 -89.13 13.71 74.97
CA SER A 98 -90.17 14.08 75.92
C SER A 98 -89.50 14.46 77.23
N VAL A 99 -89.76 15.67 77.72
CA VAL A 99 -89.03 16.30 78.84
C VAL A 99 -90.06 16.88 79.82
N LEU A 100 -89.93 16.61 81.12
CA LEU A 100 -90.85 17.14 82.12
C LEU A 100 -90.66 18.65 82.29
N THR A 101 -91.74 19.37 82.63
CA THR A 101 -91.65 20.80 82.97
C THR A 101 -90.63 21.04 84.08
N GLY A 102 -89.62 21.88 83.79
CA GLY A 102 -88.49 22.18 84.68
C GLY A 102 -87.22 21.36 84.43
N GLU A 103 -87.23 20.36 83.54
CA GLU A 103 -86.04 19.58 83.14
C GLU A 103 -85.42 20.08 81.83
N THR A 104 -84.15 19.72 81.56
CA THR A 104 -83.39 20.14 80.37
C THR A 104 -83.37 19.08 79.26
N VAL A 105 -83.29 19.52 78.00
CA VAL A 105 -83.17 18.64 76.83
C VAL A 105 -81.79 17.97 76.78
N ILE A 106 -81.74 16.67 76.47
CA ILE A 106 -80.46 15.98 76.25
C ILE A 106 -79.92 16.38 74.87
N LEU A 107 -78.67 16.84 74.79
CA LEU A 107 -78.02 17.17 73.51
C LEU A 107 -78.01 15.93 72.58
N PRO A 108 -78.70 15.96 71.43
CA PRO A 108 -78.66 14.84 70.49
C PRO A 108 -77.30 14.75 69.80
N LYS A 109 -76.97 13.57 69.28
CA LYS A 109 -75.84 13.40 68.36
C LYS A 109 -76.00 14.36 67.18
N GLU A 110 -74.93 15.06 66.82
CA GLU A 110 -74.93 15.99 65.69
C GLU A 110 -75.44 15.31 64.41
N PRO A 111 -76.41 15.93 63.70
CA PRO A 111 -76.83 15.43 62.39
C PRO A 111 -75.70 15.63 61.38
N THR A 112 -75.80 14.99 60.22
CA THR A 112 -74.86 15.19 59.11
C THR A 112 -75.58 15.56 57.82
N LYS A 113 -74.96 16.41 56.98
CA LYS A 113 -75.49 16.84 55.68
C LYS A 113 -74.35 16.89 54.68
N LYS A 114 -74.46 16.14 53.58
CA LYS A 114 -73.37 15.98 52.61
C LYS A 114 -72.97 17.35 52.03
N GLY A 115 -71.70 17.70 52.19
CA GLY A 115 -71.15 18.98 51.70
C GLY A 115 -71.39 20.17 52.63
N TYR A 116 -71.87 19.98 53.86
CA TYR A 116 -72.07 21.06 54.83
C TYR A 116 -71.51 20.66 56.19
N LEU A 117 -71.08 21.64 56.98
CA LEU A 117 -70.73 21.46 58.39
C LEU A 117 -71.91 21.85 59.28
N PHE A 118 -72.18 21.06 60.31
CA PHE A 118 -73.19 21.37 61.33
C PHE A 118 -72.69 22.52 62.21
N ASP A 119 -73.55 23.49 62.49
CA ASP A 119 -73.23 24.70 63.24
C ASP A 119 -73.90 24.73 64.63
N GLY A 120 -75.11 24.19 64.71
CA GLY A 120 -75.85 24.05 65.97
C GLY A 120 -77.36 23.95 65.76
N TRP A 121 -78.06 23.87 66.90
CA TRP A 121 -79.51 23.93 66.99
C TRP A 121 -79.97 25.34 67.37
N TYR A 122 -81.08 25.78 66.77
CA TYR A 122 -81.61 27.14 66.90
C TYR A 122 -83.11 27.11 67.18
N LEU A 123 -83.63 28.09 67.90
CA LEU A 123 -85.04 28.16 68.34
C LEU A 123 -86.03 28.56 67.25
N ASN A 124 -85.57 28.95 66.06
CA ASN A 124 -86.42 29.37 64.94
C ASN A 124 -85.86 28.95 63.57
N GLU A 125 -86.67 29.09 62.53
CA GLU A 125 -86.32 28.64 61.18
C GLU A 125 -85.23 29.47 60.50
N TRP A 126 -85.03 30.72 60.94
CA TRP A 126 -84.03 31.66 60.41
C TRP A 126 -82.63 31.41 60.98
N ALA A 127 -82.54 30.63 62.06
CA ALA A 127 -81.29 30.21 62.71
C ALA A 127 -80.39 31.37 63.16
N ASP A 128 -80.99 32.37 63.79
CA ASP A 128 -80.30 33.50 64.45
C ASP A 128 -80.17 33.33 65.98
N LEU A 129 -81.16 32.73 66.64
CA LEU A 129 -81.17 32.45 68.08
C LEU A 129 -80.75 31.00 68.39
N ARG A 130 -79.49 30.78 68.73
CA ARG A 130 -78.94 29.46 69.07
C ARG A 130 -79.54 28.94 70.39
N TYR A 131 -79.93 27.67 70.42
CA TYR A 131 -80.46 27.05 71.64
C TYR A 131 -79.34 26.58 72.56
N ASP A 132 -79.46 26.92 73.84
CA ASP A 132 -78.60 26.39 74.90
C ASP A 132 -79.31 25.21 75.59
N PHE A 133 -78.69 24.04 75.52
CA PHE A 133 -79.22 22.79 76.10
C PHE A 133 -79.22 22.77 77.63
N SER A 134 -78.62 23.77 78.32
CA SER A 134 -78.83 23.95 79.76
C SER A 134 -80.14 24.67 80.12
N THR A 135 -80.94 25.10 79.13
CA THR A 135 -82.21 25.81 79.36
C THR A 135 -83.33 24.81 79.72
N PRO A 136 -83.99 24.94 80.89
CA PRO A 136 -85.15 24.12 81.24
C PRO A 136 -86.31 24.27 80.26
N ILE A 137 -87.11 23.21 80.13
CA ILE A 137 -88.31 23.17 79.32
C ILE A 137 -89.52 23.59 80.14
N GLU A 138 -90.16 24.69 79.74
CA GLU A 138 -91.42 25.20 80.31
C GLU A 138 -92.63 24.91 79.39
N GLY A 139 -92.40 24.39 78.18
CA GLY A 139 -93.41 24.10 77.16
C GLY A 139 -92.80 23.44 75.92
N GLU A 140 -93.65 22.98 74.99
CA GLU A 140 -93.16 22.35 73.75
C GLU A 140 -92.34 23.30 72.88
N ILE A 141 -91.21 22.83 72.35
CA ILE A 141 -90.33 23.62 71.46
C ILE A 141 -89.89 22.83 70.22
N LYS A 142 -89.53 23.57 69.17
CA LYS A 142 -88.94 23.02 67.94
C LYS A 142 -87.58 23.65 67.68
N LEU A 143 -86.58 22.81 67.47
CA LEU A 143 -85.20 23.19 67.24
C LEU A 143 -84.80 22.92 65.79
N PHE A 144 -84.09 23.86 65.18
CA PHE A 144 -83.73 23.85 63.76
C PHE A 144 -82.22 23.81 63.58
N ALA A 145 -81.73 22.90 62.73
CA ALA A 145 -80.31 22.76 62.45
C ALA A 145 -79.80 23.84 61.49
N ARG A 146 -78.68 24.48 61.85
CA ARG A 146 -77.94 25.38 60.96
C ARG A 146 -76.75 24.66 60.30
N TRP A 147 -76.49 25.03 59.05
CA TRP A 147 -75.50 24.41 58.18
C TRP A 147 -74.62 25.47 57.52
N ASN A 148 -73.30 25.31 57.61
CA ASN A 148 -72.34 26.12 56.86
C ASN A 148 -71.88 25.33 55.61
N ALA A 149 -71.93 25.96 54.43
CA ALA A 149 -71.45 25.38 53.18
C ALA A 149 -69.91 25.26 53.19
N ILE A 150 -69.34 24.36 52.38
CA ILE A 150 -67.88 24.15 52.34
C ILE A 150 -67.30 24.51 50.98
N LEU A 151 -66.17 25.22 51.01
CA LEU A 151 -65.29 25.43 49.87
C LEU A 151 -64.11 24.46 49.99
N THR A 152 -64.00 23.55 49.02
CA THR A 152 -62.89 22.60 48.92
C THR A 152 -61.94 22.97 47.78
N PHE A 153 -60.67 22.60 47.94
CA PHE A 153 -59.58 22.95 47.04
C PHE A 153 -58.94 21.69 46.48
N GLU A 154 -59.21 21.37 45.22
CA GLU A 154 -58.53 20.30 44.50
C GLU A 154 -57.25 20.88 43.87
N THR A 155 -56.12 20.52 44.47
CA THR A 155 -54.81 21.12 44.19
C THR A 155 -54.13 20.52 42.95
N ASN A 156 -54.69 19.48 42.33
CA ASN A 156 -54.18 18.81 41.12
C ASN A 156 -52.68 18.43 41.23
N GLY A 157 -52.31 17.91 42.40
CA GLY A 157 -50.94 17.51 42.76
C GLY A 157 -50.05 18.62 43.32
N GLY A 158 -50.62 19.76 43.73
CA GLY A 158 -49.96 20.72 44.62
C GLY A 158 -50.15 20.37 46.11
N GLY A 159 -49.43 21.05 47.00
CA GLY A 159 -49.62 20.91 48.45
C GLY A 159 -51.06 21.18 48.89
N SER A 160 -51.57 20.40 49.84
CA SER A 160 -52.97 20.44 50.30
C SER A 160 -53.34 21.79 50.93
N ILE A 161 -54.55 22.26 50.62
CA ILE A 161 -55.13 23.50 51.18
C ILE A 161 -56.33 23.13 52.05
N PRO A 162 -56.43 23.64 53.30
CA PRO A 162 -57.60 23.39 54.16
C PRO A 162 -58.91 23.86 53.53
N GLN A 163 -59.98 23.08 53.72
CA GLN A 163 -61.33 23.51 53.36
C GLN A 163 -61.77 24.74 54.20
N GLN A 164 -62.59 25.60 53.62
CA GLN A 164 -63.18 26.74 54.31
C GLN A 164 -64.70 26.55 54.48
N ALA A 165 -65.24 26.97 55.62
CA ALA A 165 -66.67 27.03 55.84
C ALA A 165 -67.17 28.44 55.54
N PHE A 166 -68.34 28.56 54.90
CA PHE A 166 -69.00 29.83 54.62
C PHE A 166 -70.52 29.71 54.77
N ASN A 167 -71.22 30.84 54.89
CA ASN A 167 -72.67 30.88 55.07
C ASN A 167 -73.25 32.19 54.52
N ASN A 168 -74.56 32.35 54.68
CA ASN A 168 -75.33 33.48 54.13
C ASN A 168 -74.90 34.87 54.65
N ILE A 169 -74.05 34.94 55.69
CA ILE A 169 -73.48 36.19 56.24
C ILE A 169 -72.06 36.44 55.69
N SER A 170 -71.39 35.41 55.18
CA SER A 170 -70.01 35.45 54.66
C SER A 170 -69.93 34.77 53.29
N LEU A 171 -70.58 35.34 52.28
CA LEU A 171 -70.67 34.79 50.92
C LEU A 171 -69.34 34.85 50.12
N PHE A 172 -68.33 35.54 50.66
CA PHE A 172 -67.02 35.74 50.03
C PHE A 172 -65.96 34.92 50.77
N PRO A 173 -65.49 33.79 50.21
CA PRO A 173 -64.42 33.01 50.82
C PRO A 173 -63.10 33.79 50.83
N LYS A 174 -62.22 33.49 51.79
CA LYS A 174 -60.90 34.11 51.83
C LYS A 174 -59.96 33.42 50.83
N GLU A 175 -59.18 34.18 50.07
CA GLU A 175 -58.15 33.58 49.21
C GLU A 175 -57.15 32.77 50.05
N PRO A 176 -56.94 31.47 49.76
CA PRO A 176 -55.93 30.69 50.46
C PRO A 176 -54.52 31.10 50.01
N SER A 177 -53.50 30.73 50.78
CA SER A 177 -52.12 30.76 50.27
C SER A 177 -52.03 29.92 48.99
N ASN A 178 -51.40 30.47 47.94
CA ASN A 178 -51.19 29.73 46.70
C ASN A 178 -50.52 28.38 46.99
N PRO A 179 -51.06 27.26 46.49
CA PRO A 179 -50.42 25.96 46.64
C PRO A 179 -49.07 25.98 45.92
N VAL A 180 -48.18 25.07 46.29
CA VAL A 180 -46.89 24.87 45.61
C VAL A 180 -46.87 23.49 44.95
N LYS A 181 -46.46 23.45 43.68
CA LYS A 181 -46.18 22.21 42.93
C LYS A 181 -44.79 22.31 42.31
N LYS A 182 -43.86 21.45 42.73
CA LYS A 182 -42.45 21.49 42.32
C LYS A 182 -42.36 21.38 40.79
N GLY A 183 -41.67 22.33 40.13
CA GLY A 183 -41.54 22.35 38.66
C GLY A 183 -42.66 23.08 37.89
N TYR A 184 -43.67 23.62 38.58
CA TYR A 184 -44.80 24.31 37.95
C TYR A 184 -45.04 25.70 38.57
N THR A 185 -45.56 26.61 37.77
CA THR A 185 -46.11 27.90 38.19
C THR A 185 -47.62 27.76 38.40
N PHE A 186 -48.13 28.18 39.56
CA PHE A 186 -49.57 28.28 39.83
C PHE A 186 -50.21 29.35 38.95
N LYS A 187 -51.39 29.07 38.39
CA LYS A 187 -52.09 29.97 37.44
C LYS A 187 -53.50 30.35 37.87
N GLY A 188 -53.85 30.10 39.13
CA GLY A 188 -55.16 30.44 39.69
C GLY A 188 -56.07 29.23 39.91
N TRP A 189 -57.18 29.52 40.56
CA TRP A 189 -58.25 28.59 40.90
C TRP A 189 -59.36 28.64 39.85
N TYR A 190 -59.93 27.49 39.50
CA TYR A 190 -60.96 27.36 38.47
C TYR A 190 -62.20 26.64 39.00
N ARG A 191 -63.40 27.00 38.54
CA ARG A 191 -64.67 26.37 38.93
C ARG A 191 -64.88 24.99 38.27
N ASP A 192 -64.12 24.68 37.22
CA ASP A 192 -64.23 23.47 36.40
C ASP A 192 -62.90 22.73 36.25
N LYS A 193 -62.96 21.41 36.03
CA LYS A 193 -61.79 20.54 35.86
C LYS A 193 -61.07 20.77 34.53
N GLU A 194 -61.77 21.35 33.56
CA GLU A 194 -61.27 21.68 32.23
C GLU A 194 -60.53 23.03 32.19
N PHE A 195 -60.46 23.74 33.33
CA PHE A 195 -59.76 25.01 33.53
C PHE A 195 -60.19 26.14 32.58
N LYS A 196 -61.50 26.25 32.32
CA LYS A 196 -62.12 27.25 31.44
C LYS A 196 -62.71 28.45 32.18
N LYS A 197 -63.22 28.26 33.41
CA LYS A 197 -63.87 29.26 34.26
C LYS A 197 -62.96 29.60 35.45
N LEU A 198 -62.13 30.63 35.30
CA LEU A 198 -61.31 31.16 36.40
C LEU A 198 -62.23 31.66 37.52
N PHE A 199 -61.90 31.35 38.77
CA PHE A 199 -62.51 31.92 39.97
C PHE A 199 -61.59 33.01 40.52
N ASN A 200 -62.11 34.21 40.74
CA ASN A 200 -61.33 35.34 41.26
C ASN A 200 -61.84 35.73 42.65
N PHE A 201 -60.98 35.61 43.67
CA PHE A 201 -61.32 36.00 45.05
C PHE A 201 -61.51 37.51 45.23
N GLY A 202 -60.88 38.33 44.38
CA GLY A 202 -60.95 39.79 44.44
C GLY A 202 -62.06 40.42 43.58
N SER A 203 -62.82 39.64 42.80
CA SER A 203 -63.87 40.18 41.89
C SER A 203 -65.24 40.38 42.57
N GLY A 204 -65.41 39.93 43.82
CA GLY A 204 -66.73 39.87 44.45
C GLY A 204 -67.59 38.69 43.94
N GLU A 205 -66.97 37.61 43.46
CA GLU A 205 -67.70 36.37 43.17
C GLU A 205 -68.23 35.72 44.47
N GLN A 206 -69.55 35.59 44.57
CA GLN A 206 -70.22 34.92 45.68
C GLN A 206 -70.20 33.39 45.51
N LEU A 207 -70.20 32.68 46.63
CA LEU A 207 -70.55 31.26 46.71
C LEU A 207 -71.86 31.11 47.51
N THR A 208 -72.86 30.50 46.89
CA THR A 208 -74.18 30.23 47.50
C THR A 208 -74.39 28.75 47.84
N GLU A 209 -73.53 27.87 47.33
CA GLU A 209 -73.53 26.43 47.58
C GLU A 209 -72.11 25.88 47.63
N SER A 210 -71.95 24.74 48.31
CA SER A 210 -70.65 24.10 48.52
C SER A 210 -69.94 23.80 47.19
N THR A 211 -68.73 24.34 47.05
CA THR A 211 -68.01 24.45 45.78
C THR A 211 -66.64 23.80 45.88
N THR A 212 -66.17 23.18 44.79
CA THR A 212 -64.77 22.75 44.65
C THR A 212 -64.06 23.61 43.62
N LEU A 213 -62.91 24.17 43.98
CA LEU A 213 -62.04 24.90 43.08
C LEU A 213 -60.81 24.06 42.71
N TYR A 214 -60.42 24.13 41.43
CA TYR A 214 -59.36 23.33 40.82
C TYR A 214 -58.13 24.20 40.52
N ALA A 215 -56.97 23.82 41.05
CA ALA A 215 -55.71 24.54 40.80
C ALA A 215 -55.20 24.29 39.37
N LYS A 216 -54.94 25.36 38.62
CA LYS A 216 -54.29 25.28 37.30
C LYS A 216 -52.78 25.48 37.41
N TRP A 217 -52.04 24.68 36.67
CA TRP A 217 -50.57 24.66 36.66
C TRP A 217 -50.02 24.86 35.26
N GLN A 218 -49.00 25.71 35.11
CA GLN A 218 -48.15 25.77 33.91
C GLN A 218 -46.79 25.17 34.25
N LYS A 219 -46.30 24.20 33.46
CA LYS A 219 -44.96 23.63 33.66
C LYS A 219 -43.87 24.66 33.37
N ASN A 220 -42.83 24.67 34.19
CA ASN A 220 -41.68 25.56 34.02
C ASN A 220 -40.67 24.87 33.08
N ILE A 221 -40.75 25.21 31.79
CA ILE A 221 -39.86 24.68 30.74
C ILE A 221 -38.79 25.72 30.41
N THR A 222 -37.52 25.30 30.41
CA THR A 222 -36.39 26.08 29.93
C THR A 222 -35.99 25.57 28.55
N ASN A 223 -36.08 26.41 27.52
CA ASN A 223 -35.53 26.08 26.20
C ASN A 223 -33.99 26.12 26.24
N LEU A 224 -33.36 25.13 25.62
CA LEU A 224 -31.91 24.93 25.62
C LEU A 224 -31.39 24.77 24.19
N ASN A 225 -30.10 25.04 24.02
CA ASN A 225 -29.34 24.70 22.81
C ASN A 225 -28.03 24.05 23.23
N GLN A 226 -28.14 22.90 23.90
CA GLN A 226 -27.02 22.17 24.49
C GLN A 226 -26.85 20.81 23.81
N TYR A 227 -25.66 20.24 23.90
CA TYR A 227 -25.37 18.90 23.38
C TYR A 227 -24.96 17.99 24.53
N GLY A 228 -25.26 16.70 24.39
CA GLY A 228 -24.90 15.69 25.38
C GLY A 228 -24.46 14.37 24.75
N LYS A 229 -23.80 13.54 25.55
CA LYS A 229 -23.50 12.14 25.28
C LYS A 229 -24.18 11.29 26.35
N ILE A 230 -24.77 10.16 25.98
CA ILE A 230 -25.28 9.18 26.94
C ILE A 230 -24.12 8.68 27.83
N SER A 231 -24.25 8.84 29.15
CA SER A 231 -23.25 8.44 30.15
C SER A 231 -23.61 7.12 30.84
N ASN A 232 -24.90 6.87 31.05
CA ASN A 232 -25.39 5.66 31.70
C ASN A 232 -25.58 4.51 30.70
N GLN A 233 -24.92 3.36 30.93
CA GLN A 233 -25.09 2.17 30.08
C GLN A 233 -26.50 1.54 30.16
N LYS A 234 -27.26 1.85 31.20
CA LYS A 234 -28.66 1.42 31.42
C LYS A 234 -29.62 2.62 31.36
N TYR A 235 -29.35 3.59 30.49
CA TYR A 235 -30.20 4.76 30.27
C TYR A 235 -31.63 4.36 29.92
N LYS A 236 -32.59 5.27 30.19
CA LYS A 236 -33.97 5.12 29.72
C LYS A 236 -34.43 6.34 28.91
N LEU A 237 -34.98 6.06 27.73
CA LEU A 237 -35.67 7.03 26.89
C LEU A 237 -37.18 6.80 26.97
N PHE A 238 -37.95 7.88 27.11
CA PHE A 238 -39.40 7.82 27.27
C PHE A 238 -40.13 8.57 26.16
N GLU A 239 -41.29 8.06 25.74
CA GLU A 239 -42.12 8.68 24.70
C GLU A 239 -42.86 9.93 25.21
N ASP A 240 -43.09 10.01 26.52
CA ASP A 240 -43.90 11.02 27.19
C ASP A 240 -43.16 11.74 28.32
N GLU A 241 -43.59 12.97 28.61
CA GLU A 241 -43.00 13.83 29.64
C GLU A 241 -43.20 13.35 31.09
N ALA A 242 -44.12 12.40 31.32
CA ALA A 242 -44.34 11.77 32.62
C ALA A 242 -43.52 10.47 32.81
N LEU A 243 -42.65 10.15 31.84
CA LEU A 243 -41.72 9.01 31.85
C LEU A 243 -42.43 7.65 32.01
N LYS A 244 -43.64 7.50 31.46
CA LYS A 244 -44.47 6.30 31.64
C LYS A 244 -44.13 5.19 30.65
N LYS A 245 -43.77 5.53 29.41
CA LYS A 245 -43.52 4.55 28.34
C LYS A 245 -42.05 4.55 27.90
N ASP A 246 -41.30 3.56 28.39
CA ASP A 246 -39.93 3.29 27.97
C ASP A 246 -39.90 2.85 26.50
N ILE A 247 -39.13 3.55 25.68
CA ILE A 247 -38.93 3.34 24.24
C ILE A 247 -37.46 3.16 23.87
N THR A 248 -36.61 2.85 24.86
CA THR A 248 -35.16 2.72 24.70
C THR A 248 -34.78 1.72 23.58
N SER A 249 -35.54 0.63 23.44
CA SER A 249 -35.34 -0.38 22.39
C SER A 249 -35.52 0.15 20.96
N LYS A 250 -36.23 1.27 20.75
CA LYS A 250 -36.39 1.89 19.42
C LYS A 250 -35.10 2.57 18.92
N TYR A 251 -34.20 2.97 19.83
CA TYR A 251 -33.06 3.84 19.48
C TYR A 251 -31.76 3.42 20.18
N SER A 252 -30.77 3.01 19.38
CA SER A 252 -29.38 2.92 19.84
C SER A 252 -28.78 4.32 19.94
N LEU A 253 -28.66 4.84 21.17
CA LEU A 253 -28.12 6.17 21.48
C LEU A 253 -26.72 6.11 22.11
N MET A 254 -26.25 4.93 22.50
CA MET A 254 -24.92 4.78 23.10
C MET A 254 -23.83 5.27 22.13
N ASN A 255 -22.90 6.09 22.65
CA ASN A 255 -21.85 6.78 21.89
C ASN A 255 -22.31 7.81 20.83
N ARG A 256 -23.61 8.10 20.70
CA ARG A 256 -24.10 9.22 19.88
C ARG A 256 -24.04 10.53 20.67
N ILE A 257 -23.89 11.63 19.93
CA ILE A 257 -24.17 12.97 20.44
C ILE A 257 -25.64 13.29 20.15
N ILE A 258 -26.32 13.77 21.17
CA ILE A 258 -27.73 14.19 21.14
C ILE A 258 -27.81 15.69 21.36
N HIS A 259 -28.87 16.31 20.87
CA HIS A 259 -29.19 17.71 21.11
C HIS A 259 -30.29 17.79 22.17
N ILE A 260 -30.10 18.69 23.14
CA ILE A 260 -31.01 18.95 24.26
C ILE A 260 -31.70 20.27 23.95
N THR A 261 -33.00 20.18 23.63
CA THR A 261 -33.80 21.32 23.18
C THR A 261 -34.57 21.97 24.31
N GLN A 262 -34.92 21.20 25.35
CA GLN A 262 -35.66 21.69 26.52
C GLN A 262 -35.25 20.95 27.79
N SER A 263 -35.42 21.63 28.93
CA SER A 263 -35.37 21.02 30.25
C SER A 263 -36.55 21.46 31.11
N PHE A 264 -37.00 20.58 32.00
CA PHE A 264 -37.97 20.87 33.04
C PHE A 264 -37.74 19.96 34.24
N LEU A 265 -38.44 20.25 35.34
CA LEU A 265 -38.45 19.39 36.52
C LEU A 265 -39.69 18.49 36.48
N SER A 266 -39.52 17.19 36.68
CA SER A 266 -40.62 16.23 36.81
C SER A 266 -41.41 16.43 38.10
N ASP A 267 -42.60 15.81 38.18
CA ASP A 267 -43.41 15.74 39.41
C ASP A 267 -42.67 15.02 40.56
N THR A 268 -41.73 14.11 40.24
CA THR A 268 -40.80 13.48 41.21
C THR A 268 -39.65 14.41 41.64
N GLY A 269 -39.52 15.57 41.01
CA GLY A 269 -38.51 16.57 41.32
C GLY A 269 -37.13 16.32 40.72
N GLU A 270 -37.06 15.51 39.66
CA GLU A 270 -35.85 15.19 38.88
C GLU A 270 -35.78 16.07 37.63
N THR A 271 -34.58 16.43 37.16
CA THR A 271 -34.43 17.18 35.90
C THR A 271 -34.56 16.24 34.71
N VAL A 272 -35.46 16.57 33.79
CA VAL A 272 -35.74 15.83 32.55
C VAL A 272 -35.41 16.71 31.35
N TYR A 273 -34.79 16.11 30.34
CA TYR A 273 -34.45 16.74 29.06
C TYR A 273 -35.31 16.18 27.93
N LEU A 274 -35.81 17.06 27.06
CA LEU A 274 -36.29 16.68 25.74
C LEU A 274 -35.09 16.62 24.80
N ILE A 275 -34.90 15.48 24.14
CA ILE A 275 -33.72 15.22 23.32
C ILE A 275 -34.09 14.87 21.88
N SER A 276 -33.20 15.24 20.96
CA SER A 276 -33.30 14.98 19.51
C SER A 276 -31.99 14.41 18.95
N ASP A 277 -32.10 13.76 17.79
CA ASP A 277 -30.97 13.60 16.88
C ASP A 277 -31.08 14.59 15.70
N ASN A 278 -30.19 14.48 14.73
CA ASN A 278 -30.14 15.37 13.58
C ASN A 278 -31.30 15.20 12.57
N LYS A 279 -32.24 14.30 12.82
CA LYS A 279 -33.41 14.05 11.95
C LYS A 279 -34.72 14.34 12.68
N GLN A 280 -34.80 14.04 13.97
CA GLN A 280 -36.06 14.10 14.71
C GLN A 280 -35.86 14.26 16.22
N THR A 281 -36.92 14.75 16.89
CA THR A 281 -37.10 14.54 18.33
C THR A 281 -37.18 13.05 18.64
N LEU A 282 -36.51 12.61 19.71
CA LEU A 282 -36.43 11.21 20.12
C LEU A 282 -37.37 10.89 21.29
N GLY A 283 -37.44 11.80 22.26
CA GLY A 283 -38.22 11.63 23.49
C GLY A 283 -37.57 12.31 24.70
N TYR A 284 -38.00 11.90 25.89
CA TYR A 284 -37.59 12.47 27.17
C TYR A 284 -36.60 11.55 27.90
N MET A 285 -35.59 12.13 28.55
CA MET A 285 -34.56 11.39 29.29
C MET A 285 -34.18 12.13 30.57
N LYS A 286 -33.80 11.39 31.63
CA LYS A 286 -33.30 11.99 32.88
C LYS A 286 -31.94 12.63 32.65
N ALA A 287 -31.72 13.83 33.18
CA ALA A 287 -30.46 14.56 33.03
C ALA A 287 -29.25 13.77 33.56
N THR A 288 -29.44 12.91 34.56
CA THR A 288 -28.40 12.02 35.13
C THR A 288 -27.85 10.98 34.15
N ASP A 289 -28.60 10.62 33.11
CA ASP A 289 -28.18 9.66 32.09
C ASP A 289 -27.35 10.31 30.96
N ILE A 290 -27.18 11.64 31.00
CA ILE A 290 -26.55 12.45 29.95
C ILE A 290 -25.39 13.28 30.52
N GLN A 291 -24.20 13.11 29.95
CA GLN A 291 -23.07 14.02 30.16
C GLN A 291 -23.14 15.15 29.13
N LEU A 292 -23.17 16.41 29.57
CA LEU A 292 -23.09 17.57 28.67
C LEU A 292 -21.73 17.65 27.97
N VAL A 293 -21.73 18.14 26.73
CA VAL A 293 -20.53 18.28 25.89
C VAL A 293 -20.47 19.65 25.22
N ASN A 294 -19.26 20.12 24.92
CA ASN A 294 -18.99 21.48 24.42
C ASN A 294 -19.29 21.65 22.92
N GLY A 295 -20.53 21.36 22.49
CA GLY A 295 -21.00 21.60 21.12
C GLY A 295 -21.32 20.32 20.32
N PRO A 296 -21.78 20.48 19.06
CA PRO A 296 -22.28 19.38 18.23
C PRO A 296 -21.23 18.36 17.83
N GLN A 297 -19.93 18.68 17.92
CA GLN A 297 -18.83 17.77 17.66
C GLN A 297 -18.61 16.70 18.74
N GLY A 298 -19.21 16.89 19.92
CA GLY A 298 -19.06 15.96 21.03
C GLY A 298 -17.71 16.02 21.72
N VAL A 299 -17.27 14.85 22.22
CA VAL A 299 -15.98 14.68 22.92
C VAL A 299 -14.93 14.15 21.97
N GLU A 300 -13.76 14.77 22.00
CA GLU A 300 -12.57 14.31 21.28
C GLU A 300 -12.08 12.96 21.78
N GLN A 301 -11.71 12.09 20.85
CA GLN A 301 -11.15 10.77 21.14
C GLN A 301 -9.82 10.62 20.41
N ASN A 302 -8.81 10.05 21.06
CA ASN A 302 -7.51 9.83 20.43
C ASN A 302 -7.63 8.91 19.20
N TYR A 303 -7.18 9.39 18.04
CA TYR A 303 -7.08 8.61 16.81
C TYR A 303 -5.63 8.23 16.52
N GLY A 304 -4.72 9.21 16.56
CA GLY A 304 -3.28 9.01 16.59
C GLY A 304 -2.65 8.32 15.37
N LYS A 305 -3.13 8.58 14.15
CA LYS A 305 -2.64 7.92 12.92
C LYS A 305 -2.19 8.90 11.85
N TYR A 306 -1.29 8.44 10.99
CA TYR A 306 -0.94 9.15 9.76
C TYR A 306 -1.94 8.80 8.65
N VAL A 307 -2.36 9.80 7.88
CA VAL A 307 -3.41 9.68 6.86
C VAL A 307 -3.06 10.47 5.60
N ILE A 308 -3.69 10.13 4.49
CA ILE A 308 -3.57 10.81 3.19
C ILE A 308 -4.97 11.09 2.64
N LEU A 309 -5.15 12.25 2.02
CA LEU A 309 -6.45 12.71 1.51
C LEU A 309 -6.89 11.95 0.25
N ASN A 310 -8.13 11.47 0.22
CA ASN A 310 -8.74 10.78 -0.92
C ASN A 310 -9.25 11.76 -2.01
N GLY A 311 -9.22 13.07 -1.73
CA GLY A 311 -9.40 14.13 -2.73
C GLY A 311 -10.85 14.50 -3.10
N LYS A 312 -11.87 14.00 -2.37
CA LYS A 312 -13.29 14.34 -2.63
C LYS A 312 -13.97 15.15 -1.52
N GLN A 313 -13.40 15.16 -0.32
CA GLN A 313 -14.05 15.69 0.89
C GLN A 313 -13.55 17.09 1.23
N THR A 314 -14.45 17.92 1.75
CA THR A 314 -14.12 19.27 2.23
C THR A 314 -13.39 19.19 3.57
N ILE A 315 -12.31 19.96 3.70
CA ILE A 315 -11.67 20.23 5.00
C ILE A 315 -12.27 21.54 5.53
N TRP A 316 -12.75 21.51 6.77
CA TRP A 316 -13.36 22.66 7.44
C TRP A 316 -12.44 23.20 8.52
N SER A 317 -12.46 24.52 8.74
CA SER A 317 -11.65 25.14 9.80
C SER A 317 -12.21 24.89 11.21
N ASP A 318 -13.52 24.71 11.33
CA ASP A 318 -14.25 24.46 12.57
C ASP A 318 -15.53 23.64 12.29
N PHE A 319 -16.25 23.28 13.36
CA PHE A 319 -17.53 22.58 13.32
C PHE A 319 -18.76 23.49 13.10
N ASN A 320 -18.55 24.81 13.00
CA ASN A 320 -19.60 25.75 12.59
C ASN A 320 -19.65 25.90 11.06
N TRP A 321 -18.78 25.16 10.34
CA TRP A 321 -18.64 25.19 8.88
C TRP A 321 -18.28 26.59 8.33
N SER A 322 -17.64 27.43 9.16
CA SER A 322 -17.46 28.86 8.87
C SER A 322 -16.61 29.12 7.63
N LYS A 323 -15.58 28.30 7.43
CA LYS A 323 -14.61 28.45 6.34
C LYS A 323 -14.03 27.11 5.91
N LYS A 324 -13.88 26.94 4.59
CA LYS A 324 -13.23 25.80 3.94
C LYS A 324 -11.71 26.03 3.84
N VAL A 325 -10.95 24.96 3.98
CA VAL A 325 -9.50 24.91 3.79
C VAL A 325 -9.21 24.30 2.42
N ASP A 326 -8.25 24.85 1.67
CA ASP A 326 -7.88 24.27 0.38
C ASP A 326 -7.21 22.90 0.57
N ALA A 327 -7.94 21.83 0.23
CA ALA A 327 -7.44 20.47 0.28
C ALA A 327 -6.34 20.20 -0.77
N ASN A 328 -6.24 20.99 -1.86
CA ASN A 328 -5.22 20.79 -2.88
C ASN A 328 -3.81 21.09 -2.36
N ALA A 329 -3.65 22.09 -1.48
CA ALA A 329 -2.42 22.37 -0.76
C ALA A 329 -1.87 21.17 0.04
N TYR A 330 -2.72 20.18 0.35
CA TYR A 330 -2.39 18.97 1.10
C TYR A 330 -2.50 17.67 0.29
N LYS A 331 -2.79 17.77 -1.02
CA LYS A 331 -2.90 16.62 -1.92
C LYS A 331 -1.61 15.79 -1.92
N ASN A 332 -1.76 14.47 -1.86
CA ASN A 332 -0.67 13.48 -1.80
C ASN A 332 0.28 13.56 -0.59
N LYS A 333 0.10 14.51 0.34
CA LYS A 333 0.93 14.62 1.56
C LYS A 333 0.43 13.66 2.64
N THR A 334 1.37 13.18 3.46
CA THR A 334 1.05 12.52 4.73
C THR A 334 0.76 13.56 5.80
N ILE A 335 -0.36 13.39 6.49
CA ILE A 335 -0.91 14.31 7.50
C ILE A 335 -1.12 13.52 8.79
N TYR A 336 -1.01 14.15 9.95
CA TYR A 336 -1.33 13.49 11.22
C TYR A 336 -2.80 13.72 11.57
N ALA A 337 -3.59 12.65 11.68
CA ALA A 337 -4.93 12.68 12.23
C ALA A 337 -4.84 12.39 13.74
N LYS A 338 -5.04 13.44 14.55
CA LYS A 338 -4.77 13.39 16.00
C LYS A 338 -5.99 12.88 16.76
N GLU A 339 -7.13 13.55 16.61
CA GLU A 339 -8.40 13.21 17.28
C GLU A 339 -9.49 12.79 16.28
N ILE A 340 -10.49 12.06 16.75
CA ILE A 340 -11.76 11.76 16.07
C ILE A 340 -12.94 12.30 16.88
N TYR A 341 -13.92 12.87 16.19
CA TYR A 341 -15.12 13.53 16.72
C TYR A 341 -16.36 12.90 16.09
N ASN A 342 -17.28 12.37 16.90
CA ASN A 342 -18.55 11.82 16.43
C ASN A 342 -19.60 12.93 16.46
N HIS A 343 -19.74 13.66 15.34
CA HIS A 343 -20.55 14.87 15.31
C HIS A 343 -22.06 14.56 15.25
N PHE A 344 -22.88 15.43 15.82
CA PHE A 344 -24.34 15.34 15.93
C PHE A 344 -25.04 15.05 14.59
N ASN A 345 -24.51 15.58 13.48
CA ASN A 345 -25.00 15.31 12.11
C ASN A 345 -24.83 13.84 11.63
N GLY A 346 -24.26 12.95 12.44
CA GLY A 346 -24.04 11.55 12.13
C GLY A 346 -22.73 11.23 11.41
N THR A 347 -21.90 12.23 11.11
CA THR A 347 -20.59 12.06 10.46
C THR A 347 -19.47 12.06 11.50
N SER A 348 -18.48 11.19 11.33
CA SER A 348 -17.25 11.21 12.15
C SER A 348 -16.17 12.03 11.46
N TYR A 349 -15.60 13.00 12.16
CA TYR A 349 -14.55 13.90 11.64
C TYR A 349 -13.21 13.67 12.34
N LEU A 350 -12.12 13.77 11.58
CA LEU A 350 -10.74 13.73 12.08
C LEU A 350 -10.16 15.14 12.13
N SER A 351 -9.46 15.49 13.22
CA SER A 351 -8.62 16.69 13.27
C SER A 351 -7.26 16.43 12.59
N LEU A 352 -6.93 17.25 11.60
CA LEU A 352 -5.73 17.13 10.78
C LEU A 352 -4.66 18.11 11.24
N TYR A 353 -3.42 17.64 11.44
CA TYR A 353 -2.28 18.44 11.87
C TYR A 353 -1.11 18.30 10.91
N ASN A 354 -0.38 19.41 10.70
CA ASN A 354 0.84 19.44 9.89
C ASN A 354 2.08 18.99 10.71
N ASN A 355 3.24 18.96 10.05
CA ASN A 355 4.53 18.58 10.64
C ASN A 355 5.08 19.54 11.71
N GLN A 356 4.45 20.69 11.90
CA GLN A 356 4.74 21.69 12.93
C GLN A 356 3.72 21.63 14.08
N ASN A 357 2.92 20.55 14.15
CA ASN A 357 1.81 20.38 15.10
C ASN A 357 0.76 21.50 15.05
N LYS A 358 0.60 22.16 13.89
CA LYS A 358 -0.45 23.16 13.65
C LYS A 358 -1.69 22.48 13.07
N LEU A 359 -2.86 22.79 13.64
CA LEU A 359 -4.16 22.37 13.12
C LEU A 359 -4.35 22.90 11.69
N ILE A 360 -4.67 21.99 10.77
CA ILE A 360 -5.07 22.26 9.39
C ILE A 360 -6.59 22.46 9.33
N GLY A 361 -7.35 21.61 10.02
CA GLY A 361 -8.82 21.61 10.04
C GLY A 361 -9.38 20.21 10.29
N TYR A 362 -10.67 20.04 10.03
CA TYR A 362 -11.44 18.83 10.26
C TYR A 362 -11.94 18.24 8.94
N ILE A 363 -11.81 16.91 8.77
CA ILE A 363 -12.27 16.19 7.57
C ILE A 363 -13.12 14.98 7.96
N ASP A 364 -14.12 14.64 7.15
CA ASP A 364 -14.84 13.36 7.27
C ASP A 364 -13.85 12.18 7.19
N VAL A 365 -13.98 11.22 8.12
CA VAL A 365 -13.13 10.01 8.21
C VAL A 365 -13.10 9.20 6.91
N VAL A 366 -14.18 9.17 6.11
CA VAL A 366 -14.16 8.46 4.81
C VAL A 366 -13.36 9.20 3.73
N GLY A 367 -12.99 10.45 4.00
CA GLY A 367 -12.19 11.28 3.10
C GLY A 367 -10.68 11.06 3.17
N VAL A 368 -10.23 10.13 4.01
CA VAL A 368 -8.80 9.80 4.14
C VAL A 368 -8.54 8.30 3.98
N THR A 369 -7.31 7.97 3.62
CA THR A 369 -6.75 6.62 3.71
C THR A 369 -5.70 6.61 4.82
N VAL A 370 -5.75 5.61 5.70
CA VAL A 370 -4.75 5.42 6.77
C VAL A 370 -3.42 4.97 6.14
N ALA A 371 -2.33 5.63 6.53
CA ALA A 371 -0.98 5.28 6.12
C ALA A 371 -0.31 4.35 7.14
N ASN A 372 0.71 3.61 6.69
CA ASN A 372 1.47 2.66 7.51
C ASN A 372 2.48 3.34 8.48
N GLY A 373 2.42 4.66 8.65
CA GLY A 373 3.35 5.44 9.47
C GLY A 373 3.65 6.82 8.87
N GLN A 374 4.66 7.51 9.43
CA GLN A 374 5.10 8.85 9.01
C GLN A 374 5.51 8.92 7.54
N GLN A 375 5.95 7.82 6.95
CA GLN A 375 6.33 7.70 5.55
C GLN A 375 5.17 7.82 4.55
N GLY A 376 3.92 7.69 4.99
CA GLY A 376 2.77 7.69 4.11
C GLY A 376 2.55 6.35 3.40
N ILE A 377 1.90 6.41 2.24
CA ILE A 377 1.69 5.27 1.34
C ILE A 377 2.65 5.33 0.14
N TYR A 378 2.96 4.16 -0.42
CA TYR A 378 3.66 4.06 -1.69
C TYR A 378 2.82 4.65 -2.82
N GLN A 379 3.37 5.61 -3.57
CA GLN A 379 2.79 6.08 -4.83
C GLN A 379 3.71 5.68 -5.99
N SER A 380 3.12 5.19 -7.10
CA SER A 380 3.89 4.81 -8.28
C SER A 380 4.57 6.04 -8.91
N TYR A 381 5.85 5.91 -9.26
CA TYR A 381 6.65 6.99 -9.83
C TYR A 381 7.26 6.60 -11.19
N GLY A 382 7.79 5.38 -11.29
CA GLY A 382 8.17 4.74 -12.57
C GLY A 382 9.33 5.37 -13.36
N LYS A 383 10.04 6.38 -12.83
CA LYS A 383 11.10 7.10 -13.55
C LYS A 383 12.50 6.51 -13.34
N TYR A 384 13.42 6.88 -14.21
CA TYR A 384 14.86 6.64 -14.02
C TYR A 384 15.51 7.88 -13.40
N VAL A 385 16.52 7.69 -12.57
CA VAL A 385 17.23 8.76 -11.85
C VAL A 385 18.73 8.51 -11.78
N MET A 386 19.51 9.59 -11.65
CA MET A 386 20.93 9.55 -11.32
C MET A 386 21.18 10.33 -10.02
N LEU A 387 21.96 9.75 -9.12
CA LEU A 387 22.23 10.34 -7.81
C LEU A 387 23.19 11.53 -7.94
N ASN A 388 22.90 12.64 -7.25
CA ASN A 388 23.78 13.81 -7.22
C ASN A 388 24.88 13.73 -6.13
N GLY A 389 24.84 12.69 -5.29
CA GLY A 389 25.84 12.41 -4.25
C GLY A 389 25.72 13.27 -2.99
N LYS A 390 24.74 14.17 -2.89
CA LYS A 390 24.57 15.08 -1.74
C LYS A 390 23.68 14.51 -0.62
N GLN A 391 22.83 13.53 -0.92
CA GLN A 391 21.83 13.01 0.01
C GLN A 391 22.10 11.56 0.43
N THR A 392 21.79 11.24 1.68
CA THR A 392 21.93 9.89 2.24
C THR A 392 20.85 8.96 1.69
N ILE A 393 21.24 7.72 1.37
CA ILE A 393 20.27 6.62 1.16
C ILE A 393 20.07 5.88 2.49
N TRP A 394 18.80 5.60 2.80
CA TRP A 394 18.36 4.97 4.02
C TRP A 394 17.71 3.60 3.77
N ARG A 395 17.85 2.67 4.73
CA ARG A 395 17.15 1.37 4.68
C ARG A 395 15.72 1.40 5.24
N ASP A 396 15.39 2.42 6.00
CA ASP A 396 14.10 2.56 6.67
C ASP A 396 13.80 4.04 6.89
N PHE A 397 12.54 4.34 7.24
CA PHE A 397 12.08 5.68 7.60
C PHE A 397 12.28 5.98 9.11
N ASN A 398 12.91 5.07 9.85
CA ASN A 398 13.36 5.31 11.22
C ASN A 398 14.77 5.93 11.25
N TRP A 399 15.37 6.16 10.07
CA TRP A 399 16.71 6.74 9.89
C TRP A 399 17.81 5.94 10.61
N SER A 400 17.58 4.65 10.84
CA SER A 400 18.45 3.83 11.71
C SER A 400 19.70 3.33 10.99
N LYS A 401 19.61 3.13 9.67
CA LYS A 401 20.64 2.47 8.85
C LYS A 401 20.84 3.19 7.52
N LYS A 402 22.06 3.70 7.32
CA LYS A 402 22.53 4.34 6.08
C LYS A 402 23.06 3.29 5.09
N ILE A 403 23.13 3.67 3.82
CA ILE A 403 23.68 2.83 2.74
C ILE A 403 24.79 3.60 2.03
N ASP A 404 25.92 2.93 1.76
CA ASP A 404 27.02 3.50 0.99
C ASP A 404 26.58 3.80 -0.45
N LEU A 405 26.83 5.03 -0.88
CA LEU A 405 26.52 5.54 -2.22
C LEU A 405 27.57 5.16 -3.26
N THR A 406 28.78 4.79 -2.83
CA THR A 406 29.93 4.53 -3.69
C THR A 406 29.64 3.49 -4.80
N PRO A 407 28.95 2.37 -4.54
CA PRO A 407 28.58 1.40 -5.58
C PRO A 407 27.57 1.93 -6.61
N TYR A 408 26.90 3.05 -6.33
CA TYR A 408 25.84 3.66 -7.15
C TYR A 408 26.27 4.98 -7.81
N LYS A 409 27.48 5.46 -7.52
CA LYS A 409 28.10 6.61 -8.19
C LYS A 409 28.15 6.34 -9.70
N ASN A 410 27.69 7.32 -10.49
CA ASN A 410 27.58 7.22 -11.95
C ASN A 410 26.76 5.99 -12.42
N LYS A 411 25.68 5.63 -11.73
CA LYS A 411 24.68 4.69 -12.23
C LYS A 411 23.33 5.38 -12.42
N THR A 412 22.58 4.91 -13.42
CA THR A 412 21.14 5.16 -13.51
C THR A 412 20.41 4.09 -12.72
N LEU A 413 19.50 4.50 -11.85
CA LEU A 413 18.62 3.66 -11.05
C LEU A 413 17.16 3.87 -11.46
N GLN A 414 16.28 2.95 -11.09
CA GLN A 414 14.83 3.10 -11.26
C GLN A 414 14.21 3.55 -9.94
N ALA A 415 13.63 4.75 -9.90
CA ALA A 415 12.77 5.21 -8.82
C ALA A 415 11.36 4.65 -9.07
N ARG A 416 11.04 3.50 -8.49
CA ARG A 416 9.77 2.80 -8.76
C ARG A 416 8.58 3.51 -8.12
N GLY A 417 8.75 4.02 -6.91
CA GLY A 417 7.74 4.79 -6.20
C GLY A 417 8.30 5.93 -5.36
N ILE A 418 7.40 6.77 -4.88
CA ILE A 418 7.65 7.96 -4.07
C ILE A 418 6.78 7.92 -2.81
N TYR A 419 7.33 8.43 -1.71
CA TYR A 419 6.70 8.55 -0.40
C TYR A 419 6.77 10.01 0.04
N TYR A 420 5.63 10.63 0.34
CA TYR A 420 5.56 12.01 0.82
C TYR A 420 5.54 11.99 2.35
N HIS A 421 6.72 12.03 2.97
CA HIS A 421 6.87 11.80 4.40
C HIS A 421 6.30 12.98 5.20
N PHE A 422 5.78 12.69 6.39
CA PHE A 422 5.27 13.67 7.35
C PHE A 422 6.34 14.69 7.81
N ASN A 423 7.62 14.53 7.47
CA ASN A 423 8.64 15.54 7.81
C ASN A 423 8.67 16.70 6.79
N GLY A 424 7.98 16.57 5.64
CA GLY A 424 7.94 17.55 4.55
C GLY A 424 8.77 17.14 3.33
N SER A 425 9.73 16.22 3.48
CA SER A 425 10.52 15.68 2.39
C SER A 425 9.77 14.58 1.61
N SER A 426 10.15 14.41 0.34
CA SER A 426 9.65 13.33 -0.50
C SER A 426 10.76 12.33 -0.77
N TYR A 427 10.52 11.03 -0.58
CA TYR A 427 11.55 9.99 -0.68
C TYR A 427 11.25 9.03 -1.82
N LEU A 428 12.24 8.79 -2.69
CA LEU A 428 12.15 7.84 -3.79
C LEU A 428 12.65 6.46 -3.36
N SER A 429 11.89 5.41 -3.67
CA SER A 429 12.32 4.01 -3.52
C SER A 429 13.09 3.56 -4.75
N LEU A 430 14.39 3.36 -4.57
CA LEU A 430 15.34 3.10 -5.64
C LEU A 430 15.58 1.60 -5.87
N TYR A 431 15.73 1.23 -7.13
CA TYR A 431 16.03 -0.13 -7.58
C TYR A 431 17.15 -0.12 -8.63
N ASP A 432 18.00 -1.13 -8.63
CA ASP A 432 19.07 -1.31 -9.61
C ASP A 432 18.63 -2.07 -10.88
N ASN A 433 19.58 -2.33 -11.77
CA ASN A 433 19.36 -3.01 -13.06
C ASN A 433 18.97 -4.48 -12.93
N GLN A 434 19.20 -5.10 -11.77
CA GLN A 434 18.76 -6.47 -11.45
C GLN A 434 17.36 -6.47 -10.83
N GLY A 435 16.76 -5.30 -10.62
CA GLY A 435 15.50 -5.14 -9.92
C GLY A 435 15.63 -5.32 -8.41
N LYS A 436 16.85 -5.37 -7.87
CA LYS A 436 17.12 -5.40 -6.44
C LYS A 436 16.86 -4.00 -5.87
N TRP A 437 16.17 -3.97 -4.73
CA TRP A 437 15.93 -2.72 -4.01
C TRP A 437 17.23 -2.19 -3.40
N VAL A 438 17.47 -0.90 -3.61
CA VAL A 438 18.67 -0.19 -3.16
C VAL A 438 18.43 0.50 -1.83
N GLY A 439 17.36 1.28 -1.71
CA GLY A 439 17.08 2.11 -0.53
C GLY A 439 16.14 3.27 -0.82
N TYR A 440 15.89 4.10 0.19
CA TYR A 440 15.15 5.36 0.09
C TYR A 440 16.10 6.55 0.04
N ILE A 441 15.92 7.46 -0.92
CA ILE A 441 16.65 8.75 -0.98
C ILE A 441 15.67 9.92 -0.96
N ASP A 442 16.03 11.06 -0.36
CA ASP A 442 15.29 12.30 -0.60
C ASP A 442 15.33 12.63 -2.11
N ALA A 443 14.18 12.96 -2.69
CA ALA A 443 14.01 13.25 -4.11
C ALA A 443 14.94 14.38 -4.59
N ILE A 444 15.30 15.35 -3.75
CA ILE A 444 16.28 16.40 -4.11
C ILE A 444 17.71 15.85 -4.30
N GLY A 445 17.97 14.63 -3.86
CA GLY A 445 19.22 13.87 -4.08
C GLY A 445 19.31 13.18 -5.44
N ALA A 446 18.22 13.14 -6.20
CA ALA A 446 18.06 12.31 -7.39
C ALA A 446 17.63 13.14 -8.60
N ASN A 447 18.56 13.34 -9.54
CA ASN A 447 18.25 14.01 -10.80
C ASN A 447 17.46 13.04 -11.69
N VAL A 448 16.26 13.44 -12.14
CA VAL A 448 15.47 12.65 -13.09
C VAL A 448 16.26 12.47 -14.39
N ALA A 449 16.31 11.25 -14.89
CA ALA A 449 16.97 10.90 -16.13
C ALA A 449 16.00 10.94 -17.31
N SER A 450 16.48 11.28 -18.51
CA SER A 450 15.69 11.27 -19.75
C SER A 450 15.19 9.88 -20.18
N GLY A 451 15.58 8.81 -19.49
CA GLY A 451 15.16 7.44 -19.75
C GLY A 451 16.14 6.41 -19.20
N LYS A 452 16.03 5.16 -19.68
CA LYS A 452 16.95 4.06 -19.31
C LYS A 452 18.42 4.37 -19.57
N GLN A 453 18.72 5.25 -20.53
CA GLN A 453 20.07 5.66 -20.88
C GLN A 453 20.79 6.54 -19.85
N GLY A 454 20.08 7.08 -18.86
CA GLY A 454 20.64 8.10 -17.98
C GLY A 454 20.76 9.46 -18.65
N ASN A 455 21.44 10.40 -18.00
CA ASN A 455 21.71 11.73 -18.54
C ASN A 455 23.08 11.79 -19.21
N TYR A 456 23.21 12.67 -20.22
CA TYR A 456 24.48 12.96 -20.88
C TYR A 456 25.49 13.52 -19.85
N GLN A 457 26.68 12.93 -19.80
CA GLN A 457 27.82 13.51 -19.10
C GLN A 457 28.93 13.83 -20.10
N SER A 458 29.55 15.01 -19.98
CA SER A 458 30.70 15.39 -20.81
C SER A 458 31.87 14.44 -20.58
N TYR A 459 32.54 14.02 -21.65
CA TYR A 459 33.65 13.07 -21.60
C TYR A 459 34.89 13.58 -22.34
N GLY A 460 34.73 14.09 -23.55
CA GLY A 460 35.77 14.86 -24.27
C GLY A 460 37.06 14.10 -24.63
N LYS A 461 37.06 12.77 -24.74
CA LYS A 461 38.29 11.98 -24.99
C LYS A 461 38.32 11.35 -26.38
N TYR A 462 39.51 11.24 -26.95
CA TYR A 462 39.73 10.40 -28.13
C TYR A 462 39.76 8.92 -27.74
N VAL A 463 39.07 8.09 -28.52
CA VAL A 463 38.96 6.65 -28.29
C VAL A 463 39.15 5.87 -29.58
N THR A 464 39.87 4.75 -29.50
CA THR A 464 40.08 3.81 -30.60
C THR A 464 39.18 2.58 -30.40
N ILE A 465 38.45 2.18 -31.43
CA ILE A 465 37.51 1.04 -31.35
C ILE A 465 38.28 -0.29 -31.40
N LYS A 466 37.98 -1.22 -30.49
CA LYS A 466 38.72 -2.49 -30.37
C LYS A 466 38.42 -3.47 -31.50
N SER A 467 37.15 -3.63 -31.87
CA SER A 467 36.69 -4.61 -32.86
C SER A 467 35.28 -4.26 -33.36
N ASN A 468 34.92 -4.76 -34.55
CA ASN A 468 33.57 -4.58 -35.12
C ASN A 468 32.49 -5.44 -34.42
N SER A 469 32.87 -6.32 -33.47
CA SER A 469 31.91 -7.07 -32.65
C SER A 469 31.13 -6.18 -31.67
N TYR A 470 31.63 -4.98 -31.34
CA TYR A 470 30.90 -4.00 -30.57
C TYR A 470 30.03 -3.13 -31.48
N ALA A 471 28.73 -3.40 -31.47
CA ALA A 471 27.76 -2.61 -32.22
C ALA A 471 27.78 -1.13 -31.80
N ILE A 472 27.82 -0.24 -32.79
CA ILE A 472 27.64 1.20 -32.64
C ILE A 472 26.19 1.52 -32.99
N TRP A 473 25.42 1.97 -32.01
CA TRP A 473 23.96 2.10 -32.09
C TRP A 473 23.51 3.53 -32.41
N LYS A 474 22.41 3.66 -33.15
CA LYS A 474 21.78 4.96 -33.47
C LYS A 474 20.75 5.41 -32.42
N ASN A 475 20.41 4.56 -31.46
CA ASN A 475 19.53 4.89 -30.33
C ASN A 475 19.71 3.88 -29.19
N PHE A 476 19.20 4.20 -28.00
CA PHE A 476 19.19 3.32 -26.83
C PHE A 476 18.04 2.31 -26.80
N GLY A 477 17.16 2.33 -27.81
CA GLY A 477 16.18 1.27 -28.07
C GLY A 477 16.76 0.06 -28.80
N TRP A 478 18.04 0.12 -29.19
CA TRP A 478 18.77 -0.94 -29.90
C TRP A 478 18.12 -1.38 -31.22
N SER A 479 17.37 -0.48 -31.89
CA SER A 479 16.65 -0.80 -33.13
C SER A 479 17.45 -0.53 -34.42
N SER A 480 18.55 0.24 -34.35
CA SER A 480 19.34 0.62 -35.53
C SER A 480 20.83 0.77 -35.19
N LYS A 481 21.70 0.29 -36.09
CA LYS A 481 23.16 0.30 -35.96
C LYS A 481 23.79 1.18 -37.06
N ALA A 482 24.93 1.77 -36.77
CA ALA A 482 25.79 2.36 -37.80
C ALA A 482 26.45 1.24 -38.62
N SER A 483 26.50 1.39 -39.94
CA SER A 483 27.19 0.50 -40.87
C SER A 483 28.62 0.99 -41.16
N GLY A 484 29.55 0.06 -41.34
CA GLY A 484 30.95 0.34 -41.71
C GLY A 484 31.98 -0.49 -40.94
N ASP A 485 33.23 -0.45 -41.40
CA ASP A 485 34.38 -0.91 -40.62
C ASP A 485 34.78 0.18 -39.62
N PHE A 486 34.70 -0.11 -38.33
CA PHE A 486 35.09 0.79 -37.24
C PHE A 486 36.37 0.34 -36.53
N ALA A 487 36.76 -0.92 -36.67
CA ALA A 487 37.85 -1.55 -35.93
C ALA A 487 39.19 -0.80 -36.12
N GLY A 488 39.85 -0.55 -35.00
CA GLY A 488 41.11 0.19 -34.93
C GLY A 488 41.01 1.68 -35.25
N LYS A 489 39.85 2.22 -35.70
CA LYS A 489 39.69 3.64 -36.03
C LYS A 489 39.48 4.48 -34.77
N THR A 490 39.84 5.76 -34.84
CA THR A 490 39.82 6.69 -33.71
C THR A 490 38.74 7.76 -33.88
N TYR A 491 37.95 7.96 -32.83
CA TYR A 491 36.82 8.89 -32.77
C TYR A 491 36.93 9.80 -31.55
N LEU A 492 36.21 10.93 -31.55
CA LEU A 492 36.01 11.77 -30.38
C LEU A 492 34.75 11.30 -29.64
N ALA A 493 34.92 10.73 -28.44
CA ALA A 493 33.81 10.47 -27.54
C ALA A 493 33.46 11.77 -26.79
N LYS A 494 32.48 12.53 -27.29
CA LYS A 494 32.11 13.83 -26.68
C LYS A 494 31.46 13.65 -25.30
N GLY A 495 30.61 12.63 -25.14
CA GLY A 495 29.95 12.32 -23.88
C GLY A 495 29.79 10.83 -23.59
N ILE A 496 29.42 10.53 -22.36
CA ILE A 496 29.18 9.21 -21.81
C ILE A 496 27.78 9.14 -21.17
N TYR A 497 27.13 7.99 -21.30
CA TYR A 497 25.82 7.67 -20.76
C TYR A 497 25.94 6.41 -19.89
N TYR A 498 25.40 6.45 -18.68
CA TYR A 498 25.44 5.33 -17.74
C TYR A 498 24.09 4.62 -17.75
N HIS A 499 23.92 3.67 -18.66
CA HIS A 499 22.62 3.06 -18.94
C HIS A 499 22.19 2.11 -17.81
N PHE A 500 20.88 2.06 -17.54
CA PHE A 500 20.20 1.19 -16.58
C PHE A 500 20.34 -0.32 -16.89
N ASN A 501 21.12 -0.72 -17.91
CA ASN A 501 21.50 -2.13 -18.09
C ASN A 501 22.82 -2.46 -17.36
N GLY A 502 23.45 -1.46 -16.72
CA GLY A 502 24.74 -1.59 -16.05
C GLY A 502 25.95 -1.27 -16.95
N SER A 503 25.75 -1.10 -18.26
CA SER A 503 26.80 -0.70 -19.20
C SER A 503 26.88 0.81 -19.39
N SER A 504 28.08 1.30 -19.65
CA SER A 504 28.30 2.70 -20.08
C SER A 504 28.43 2.77 -21.60
N TYR A 505 27.94 3.85 -22.21
CA TYR A 505 27.97 4.06 -23.65
C TYR A 505 28.56 5.43 -24.01
N LEU A 506 29.49 5.45 -24.97
CA LEU A 506 30.17 6.64 -25.46
C LEU A 506 29.48 7.16 -26.72
N SER A 507 29.17 8.46 -26.77
CA SER A 507 28.65 9.13 -27.97
C SER A 507 29.81 9.56 -28.87
N LEU A 508 29.97 8.87 -30.01
CA LEU A 508 31.11 9.00 -30.91
C LEU A 508 30.87 10.03 -32.02
N TYR A 509 31.91 10.81 -32.31
CA TYR A 509 31.96 11.78 -33.40
C TYR A 509 33.23 11.57 -34.24
N ASP A 510 33.12 11.77 -35.54
CA ASP A 510 34.25 11.73 -36.47
C ASP A 510 34.96 13.10 -36.59
N ASN A 511 35.91 13.21 -37.52
CA ASN A 511 36.73 14.41 -37.71
C ASN A 511 36.02 15.57 -38.43
N GLN A 512 34.88 15.31 -39.05
CA GLN A 512 33.97 16.34 -39.57
C GLN A 512 33.03 16.86 -38.47
N GLY A 513 33.14 16.30 -37.25
CA GLY A 513 32.24 16.61 -36.15
C GLY A 513 30.86 15.97 -36.32
N LYS A 514 30.68 15.06 -37.28
CA LYS A 514 29.44 14.34 -37.52
C LYS A 514 29.29 13.22 -36.49
N TRP A 515 28.07 13.03 -36.01
CA TRP A 515 27.77 12.01 -35.01
C TRP A 515 27.66 10.61 -35.65
N VAL A 516 28.39 9.66 -35.07
CA VAL A 516 28.52 8.29 -35.59
C VAL A 516 27.55 7.35 -34.89
N GLY A 517 27.44 7.42 -33.56
CA GLY A 517 26.56 6.56 -32.77
C GLY A 517 27.05 6.35 -31.33
N TYR A 518 26.33 5.50 -30.59
CA TYR A 518 26.65 5.07 -29.22
C TYR A 518 27.35 3.71 -29.23
N ILE A 519 28.59 3.62 -28.73
CA ILE A 519 29.28 2.34 -28.51
C ILE A 519 29.33 2.00 -27.02
N ASN A 520 29.25 0.73 -26.65
CA ASN A 520 29.59 0.29 -25.29
C ASN A 520 31.05 0.71 -24.97
N ALA A 521 31.27 1.35 -23.83
CA ALA A 521 32.59 1.87 -23.44
C ALA A 521 33.67 0.78 -23.35
N GLY A 522 33.30 -0.47 -23.02
CA GLY A 522 34.18 -1.63 -23.04
C GLY A 522 34.69 -1.99 -24.44
N GLY A 523 33.98 -1.60 -25.50
CA GLY A 523 34.37 -1.77 -26.90
C GLY A 523 35.38 -0.74 -27.42
N ALA A 524 35.72 0.25 -26.61
CA ALA A 524 36.64 1.32 -26.96
C ALA A 524 37.86 1.33 -26.02
N LYS A 525 39.00 1.86 -26.50
CA LYS A 525 40.20 2.09 -25.70
C LYS A 525 40.53 3.58 -25.76
N VAL A 526 40.67 4.22 -24.59
CA VAL A 526 41.03 5.65 -24.52
C VAL A 526 42.44 5.85 -25.09
N ALA A 527 42.55 6.82 -26.00
CA ALA A 527 43.82 7.20 -26.63
C ALA A 527 44.47 8.37 -25.89
N LYS A 528 45.79 8.51 -26.02
CA LYS A 528 46.54 9.68 -25.49
C LYS A 528 46.23 11.00 -26.22
N GLY A 529 45.57 10.94 -27.38
CA GLY A 529 45.26 12.10 -28.21
C GLY A 529 44.69 11.70 -29.57
N LYS A 530 44.68 12.66 -30.51
CA LYS A 530 44.13 12.51 -31.88
C LYS A 530 44.75 11.33 -32.66
N GLN A 531 45.95 10.89 -32.32
CA GLN A 531 46.65 9.76 -32.94
C GLN A 531 46.04 8.38 -32.69
N GLY A 532 45.12 8.25 -31.73
CA GLY A 532 44.58 6.95 -31.37
C GLY A 532 45.56 6.10 -30.56
N THR A 533 45.26 4.81 -30.43
CA THR A 533 46.12 3.83 -29.77
C THR A 533 47.03 3.11 -30.76
N TYR A 534 48.29 2.87 -30.36
CA TYR A 534 49.23 2.00 -31.08
C TYR A 534 48.59 0.64 -31.39
N GLN A 535 48.69 0.21 -32.65
CA GLN A 535 48.30 -1.11 -33.12
C GLN A 535 49.54 -1.78 -33.74
N THR A 536 49.77 -3.05 -33.45
CA THR A 536 50.89 -3.81 -34.03
C THR A 536 50.71 -3.95 -35.55
N TYR A 537 51.80 -3.81 -36.31
CA TYR A 537 51.81 -3.94 -37.76
C TYR A 537 52.88 -4.93 -38.23
N ASN A 538 54.13 -4.79 -37.74
CA ASN A 538 55.28 -5.67 -38.00
C ASN A 538 55.43 -6.12 -39.47
N LYS A 539 55.47 -5.17 -40.42
CA LYS A 539 55.78 -5.46 -41.83
C LYS A 539 56.90 -4.59 -42.35
N TYR A 540 57.69 -5.12 -43.28
CA TYR A 540 58.64 -4.33 -44.05
C TYR A 540 57.91 -3.49 -45.11
N VAL A 541 58.24 -2.21 -45.17
CA VAL A 541 57.62 -1.25 -46.09
C VAL A 541 58.67 -0.36 -46.74
N THR A 542 58.55 -0.16 -48.05
CA THR A 542 59.42 0.73 -48.84
C THR A 542 58.75 2.10 -48.99
N VAL A 543 59.48 3.18 -48.72
CA VAL A 543 58.98 4.55 -48.91
C VAL A 543 58.91 4.87 -50.41
N LYS A 544 57.75 5.31 -50.90
CA LYS A 544 57.50 5.55 -52.34
C LYS A 544 58.27 6.75 -52.89
N SER A 545 58.28 7.87 -52.17
CA SER A 545 58.84 9.14 -52.62
C SER A 545 59.18 10.05 -51.43
N ASN A 546 60.05 11.05 -51.64
CA ASN A 546 60.39 12.03 -50.60
C ASN A 546 59.29 13.10 -50.37
N SER A 547 58.20 13.08 -51.15
CA SER A 547 57.04 13.97 -50.95
C SER A 547 56.22 13.61 -49.71
N TYR A 548 56.34 12.39 -49.18
CA TYR A 548 55.71 11.99 -47.92
C TYR A 548 56.61 12.33 -46.73
N ALA A 549 56.17 13.31 -45.93
CA ALA A 549 56.87 13.70 -44.71
C ALA A 549 56.89 12.57 -43.67
N ILE A 550 58.06 12.34 -43.09
CA ILE A 550 58.25 11.51 -41.90
C ILE A 550 58.33 12.44 -40.68
N TRP A 551 57.46 12.22 -39.70
CA TRP A 551 57.25 13.12 -38.55
C TRP A 551 57.80 12.53 -37.25
N LYS A 552 58.35 13.38 -36.37
CA LYS A 552 58.79 12.96 -35.03
C LYS A 552 57.64 12.89 -34.01
N ASN A 553 56.51 13.54 -34.27
CA ASN A 553 55.36 13.55 -33.38
C ASN A 553 54.05 13.81 -34.15
N PHE A 554 52.91 13.58 -33.49
CA PHE A 554 51.56 13.83 -34.04
C PHE A 554 51.05 15.27 -33.84
N GLY A 555 51.90 16.17 -33.34
CA GLY A 555 51.67 17.62 -33.37
C GLY A 555 52.11 18.27 -34.69
N TRP A 556 52.73 17.49 -35.59
CA TRP A 556 53.19 17.92 -36.92
C TRP A 556 54.20 19.10 -36.90
N SER A 557 54.87 19.31 -35.77
CA SER A 557 55.83 20.41 -35.57
C SER A 557 57.28 20.06 -35.93
N SER A 558 57.60 18.78 -36.16
CA SER A 558 58.99 18.35 -36.42
C SER A 558 59.07 17.13 -37.34
N LYS A 559 59.94 17.20 -38.36
CA LYS A 559 60.19 16.14 -39.35
C LYS A 559 61.53 15.44 -39.10
N ALA A 560 61.68 14.22 -39.62
CA ALA A 560 62.95 13.51 -39.70
C ALA A 560 63.80 14.01 -40.88
N SER A 561 65.12 14.03 -40.73
CA SER A 561 66.10 14.50 -41.72
C SER A 561 66.68 13.35 -42.54
N GLY A 562 66.69 13.47 -43.87
CA GLY A 562 67.34 12.51 -44.78
C GLY A 562 66.58 12.26 -46.09
N LYS A 563 67.22 11.56 -47.03
CA LYS A 563 66.56 10.99 -48.23
C LYS A 563 66.05 9.59 -47.87
N PHE A 564 64.73 9.40 -47.91
CA PHE A 564 64.05 8.18 -47.44
C PHE A 564 63.43 7.35 -48.59
N ALA A 565 63.11 7.98 -49.73
CA ALA A 565 62.55 7.30 -50.89
C ALA A 565 63.36 6.08 -51.34
N GLY A 566 62.68 5.02 -51.78
CA GLY A 566 63.28 3.76 -52.25
C GLY A 566 63.80 2.84 -51.14
N LYS A 567 63.99 3.34 -49.90
CA LYS A 567 64.48 2.53 -48.78
C LYS A 567 63.36 1.76 -48.08
N THR A 568 63.69 0.55 -47.62
CA THR A 568 62.79 -0.35 -46.89
C THR A 568 63.06 -0.27 -45.39
N TYR A 569 62.00 -0.17 -44.59
CA TYR A 569 62.02 -0.04 -43.13
C TYR A 569 61.08 -1.06 -42.50
N LEU A 570 61.34 -1.46 -41.26
CA LEU A 570 60.40 -2.23 -40.46
C LEU A 570 59.34 -1.27 -39.87
N ALA A 571 58.10 -1.35 -40.35
CA ALA A 571 56.97 -0.67 -39.72
C ALA A 571 56.42 -1.55 -38.58
N LYS A 572 56.83 -1.27 -37.33
CA LYS A 572 56.40 -2.08 -36.17
C LYS A 572 54.94 -1.87 -35.79
N GLY A 573 54.43 -0.65 -35.97
CA GLY A 573 53.06 -0.31 -35.58
C GLY A 573 52.42 0.76 -36.43
N ILE A 574 51.10 0.82 -36.33
CA ILE A 574 50.21 1.71 -37.08
C ILE A 574 49.31 2.49 -36.11
N TYR A 575 49.10 3.76 -36.44
CA TYR A 575 48.21 4.68 -35.73
C TYR A 575 47.12 5.15 -36.71
N ARG A 576 45.88 4.71 -36.51
CA ARG A 576 44.72 5.20 -37.28
C ARG A 576 44.25 6.51 -36.65
N HIS A 577 44.81 7.61 -37.13
CA HIS A 577 44.66 8.94 -36.53
C HIS A 577 43.26 9.52 -36.84
N PHE A 578 42.75 10.36 -35.94
CA PHE A 578 41.42 10.97 -36.00
C PHE A 578 41.16 11.70 -37.32
N ASN A 579 42.16 12.37 -37.91
CA ASN A 579 42.11 12.99 -39.26
C ASN A 579 41.84 12.02 -40.44
N GLY A 580 41.58 10.74 -40.18
CA GLY A 580 41.22 9.73 -41.19
C GLY A 580 42.42 9.05 -41.86
N SER A 581 43.64 9.59 -41.69
CA SER A 581 44.86 8.97 -42.19
C SER A 581 45.43 7.94 -41.22
N SER A 582 46.11 6.93 -41.76
CA SER A 582 46.88 5.96 -40.97
C SER A 582 48.37 6.26 -41.08
N TYR A 583 49.10 6.17 -39.96
CA TYR A 583 50.53 6.47 -39.89
C TYR A 583 51.32 5.28 -39.35
N LEU A 584 52.38 4.89 -40.06
CA LEU A 584 53.28 3.80 -39.70
C LEU A 584 54.48 4.31 -38.91
N SER A 585 54.84 3.63 -37.83
CA SER A 585 56.06 3.88 -37.05
C SER A 585 57.23 3.09 -37.62
N LEU A 586 58.16 3.77 -38.28
CA LEU A 586 59.28 3.16 -38.99
C LEU A 586 60.52 2.96 -38.12
N TYR A 587 61.21 1.85 -38.36
CA TYR A 587 62.49 1.47 -37.77
C TYR A 587 63.45 1.00 -38.86
N ASP A 588 64.75 1.29 -38.73
CA ASP A 588 65.79 0.82 -39.66
C ASP A 588 66.24 -0.63 -39.36
N SER A 589 67.23 -1.11 -40.14
CA SER A 589 67.82 -2.45 -39.98
C SER A 589 68.49 -2.66 -38.62
N ASN A 590 68.96 -1.58 -37.99
CA ASN A 590 69.60 -1.59 -36.67
C ASN A 590 68.57 -1.39 -35.55
N ASN A 591 67.27 -1.56 -35.87
CA ASN A 591 66.16 -1.45 -34.93
C ASN A 591 65.98 -0.05 -34.32
N LYS A 592 66.60 0.99 -34.89
CA LYS A 592 66.50 2.38 -34.44
C LYS A 592 65.25 3.02 -35.05
N TRP A 593 64.50 3.76 -34.22
CA TRP A 593 63.29 4.44 -34.65
C TRP A 593 63.59 5.67 -35.50
N ILE A 594 62.84 5.83 -36.61
CA ILE A 594 63.05 6.89 -37.60
C ILE A 594 61.96 7.97 -37.55
N GLY A 595 60.70 7.57 -37.34
CA GLY A 595 59.56 8.49 -37.32
C GLY A 595 58.25 7.87 -37.77
N TYR A 596 57.22 8.72 -37.92
CA TYR A 596 55.89 8.36 -38.40
C TYR A 596 55.67 8.82 -39.85
N ILE A 597 55.35 7.90 -40.76
CA ILE A 597 54.99 8.22 -42.15
C ILE A 597 53.51 7.92 -42.41
N ASN A 598 52.84 8.69 -43.29
CA ASN A 598 51.51 8.29 -43.77
C ASN A 598 51.62 6.97 -44.55
N GLN A 599 50.76 6.00 -44.23
CA GLN A 599 50.77 4.66 -44.83
C GLN A 599 50.72 4.68 -46.36
N ASN A 600 49.95 5.61 -46.96
CA ASN A 600 49.82 5.72 -48.42
C ASN A 600 51.15 6.09 -49.10
N GLY A 601 52.09 6.70 -48.36
CA GLY A 601 53.46 6.97 -48.80
C GLY A 601 54.38 5.76 -48.84
N THR A 602 53.87 4.56 -48.53
CA THR A 602 54.64 3.31 -48.52
C THR A 602 54.04 2.24 -49.42
N LYS A 603 54.87 1.28 -49.84
CA LYS A 603 54.47 0.00 -50.46
C LYS A 603 55.05 -1.16 -49.65
N ALA A 604 54.55 -2.37 -49.82
CA ALA A 604 55.17 -3.56 -49.22
C ALA A 604 56.60 -3.78 -49.78
N GLY A 605 57.49 -4.34 -48.97
CA GLY A 605 58.80 -4.83 -49.40
C GLY A 605 59.12 -6.18 -48.75
N SER A 606 59.88 -7.05 -49.43
CA SER A 606 60.38 -8.32 -48.87
C SER A 606 61.91 -8.39 -48.93
N SER A 607 62.52 -9.15 -48.03
CA SER A 607 63.95 -9.51 -48.03
C SER A 607 64.27 -10.65 -49.01
N GLN A 608 63.27 -11.45 -49.35
CA GLN A 608 63.40 -12.68 -50.14
C GLN A 608 63.63 -12.42 -51.63
N GLN A 609 63.02 -11.38 -52.19
CA GLN A 609 63.23 -10.99 -53.60
C GLN A 609 64.72 -10.72 -53.94
N GLU A 610 65.51 -10.18 -53.00
CA GLU A 610 66.94 -9.94 -53.21
C GLU A 610 67.77 -11.24 -53.15
N LYS A 611 67.42 -12.16 -52.24
CA LYS A 611 68.03 -13.50 -52.16
C LYS A 611 67.79 -14.29 -53.46
N PHE A 612 66.55 -14.32 -53.96
CA PHE A 612 66.20 -15.06 -55.16
C PHE A 612 66.84 -14.51 -56.44
N LYS A 613 67.11 -13.20 -56.53
CA LYS A 613 67.92 -12.63 -57.62
C LYS A 613 69.32 -13.28 -57.66
N LYS A 614 70.00 -13.40 -56.51
CA LYS A 614 71.32 -14.03 -56.39
C LYS A 614 71.28 -15.52 -56.79
N VAL A 615 70.18 -16.22 -56.51
CA VAL A 615 69.95 -17.60 -57.00
C VAL A 615 69.82 -17.63 -58.52
N GLN A 616 69.05 -16.73 -59.14
CA GLN A 616 68.91 -16.68 -60.60
C GLN A 616 70.24 -16.36 -61.29
N ASP A 617 71.06 -15.48 -60.71
CA ASP A 617 72.41 -15.15 -61.21
C ASP A 617 73.35 -16.37 -61.14
N LEU A 618 73.36 -17.12 -60.04
CA LEU A 618 74.07 -18.40 -59.91
C LEU A 618 73.65 -19.41 -60.99
N LEU A 619 72.33 -19.61 -61.14
CA LEU A 619 71.78 -20.56 -62.11
C LEU A 619 72.17 -20.22 -63.55
N ASN A 620 72.09 -18.94 -63.92
CA ASN A 620 72.49 -18.46 -65.24
C ASN A 620 73.99 -18.64 -65.52
N LYS A 621 74.83 -18.48 -64.50
CA LYS A 621 76.29 -18.57 -64.62
C LYS A 621 76.79 -20.02 -64.74
N GLU A 622 76.29 -20.93 -63.92
CA GLU A 622 76.89 -22.26 -63.75
C GLU A 622 76.01 -23.42 -64.27
N PHE A 623 74.70 -23.22 -64.40
CA PHE A 623 73.74 -24.32 -64.62
C PHE A 623 72.84 -24.14 -65.85
N LYS A 624 73.12 -23.14 -66.70
CA LYS A 624 72.39 -22.87 -67.96
C LYS A 624 72.68 -23.94 -69.01
N ASN A 625 71.98 -25.08 -68.93
CA ASN A 625 72.13 -26.22 -69.83
C ASN A 625 70.76 -26.71 -70.30
N GLN A 626 70.58 -26.92 -71.61
CA GLN A 626 69.33 -27.42 -72.21
C GLN A 626 68.88 -28.80 -71.70
N ASN A 627 69.81 -29.59 -71.15
CA ASN A 627 69.55 -30.90 -70.55
C ASN A 627 69.14 -30.82 -69.07
N LEU A 628 69.04 -29.62 -68.48
CA LEU A 628 68.56 -29.37 -67.12
C LEU A 628 67.25 -28.59 -67.13
N GLY A 629 66.30 -29.02 -66.30
CA GLY A 629 65.15 -28.22 -65.89
C GLY A 629 65.27 -27.94 -64.39
N ILE A 630 65.47 -26.69 -64.01
CA ILE A 630 65.62 -26.26 -62.61
C ILE A 630 64.53 -25.26 -62.29
N TYR A 631 63.84 -25.44 -61.16
CA TYR A 631 62.89 -24.47 -60.61
C TYR A 631 63.06 -24.35 -59.11
N VAL A 632 63.18 -23.12 -58.62
CA VAL A 632 63.32 -22.77 -57.20
C VAL A 632 62.19 -21.80 -56.83
N MET A 633 61.54 -22.01 -55.69
CA MET A 633 60.40 -21.17 -55.26
C MET A 633 60.35 -20.97 -53.74
N SER A 634 60.24 -19.71 -53.31
CA SER A 634 60.00 -19.29 -51.93
C SER A 634 58.59 -19.67 -51.49
N LEU A 635 58.46 -20.48 -50.44
CA LEU A 635 57.16 -20.77 -49.80
C LEU A 635 56.72 -19.64 -48.85
N VAL A 636 57.48 -18.55 -48.77
CA VAL A 636 57.20 -17.38 -47.91
C VAL A 636 56.54 -16.24 -48.69
N ASP A 637 57.03 -15.96 -49.91
CA ASP A 637 56.58 -14.82 -50.72
C ASP A 637 56.45 -15.10 -52.23
N GLY A 638 56.59 -16.35 -52.68
CA GLY A 638 56.44 -16.73 -54.08
C GLY A 638 57.56 -16.24 -55.01
N SER A 639 58.66 -15.70 -54.47
CA SER A 639 59.87 -15.41 -55.26
C SER A 639 60.39 -16.68 -55.95
N THR A 640 60.85 -16.57 -57.20
CA THR A 640 61.27 -17.73 -58.02
C THR A 640 62.58 -17.51 -58.77
N ALA A 641 63.26 -18.61 -59.10
CA ALA A 641 64.44 -18.65 -59.97
C ALA A 641 64.43 -19.96 -60.78
N GLN A 642 64.89 -19.96 -62.03
CA GLN A 642 64.77 -21.12 -62.91
C GLN A 642 65.81 -21.20 -64.06
N ILE A 643 65.98 -22.41 -64.59
CA ILE A 643 66.58 -22.70 -65.90
C ILE A 643 65.67 -23.70 -66.59
N ASN A 644 65.16 -23.38 -67.78
CA ASN A 644 64.23 -24.22 -68.54
C ASN A 644 63.04 -24.74 -67.69
N GLY A 645 62.56 -23.96 -66.73
CA GLY A 645 61.61 -24.44 -65.71
C GLY A 645 60.29 -24.98 -66.29
N ASN A 646 59.90 -24.48 -67.46
CA ASN A 646 58.71 -24.91 -68.21
C ASN A 646 59.01 -25.98 -69.30
N LYS A 647 60.28 -26.37 -69.53
CA LYS A 647 60.63 -27.42 -70.52
C LYS A 647 60.13 -28.78 -70.01
N GLN A 648 59.45 -29.52 -70.87
CA GLN A 648 58.94 -30.85 -70.58
C GLN A 648 60.06 -31.91 -70.59
N PHE A 649 60.07 -32.77 -69.58
CA PHE A 649 60.91 -33.96 -69.47
C PHE A 649 60.01 -35.19 -69.21
N HIS A 650 60.52 -36.38 -69.48
CA HIS A 650 59.92 -37.61 -68.97
C HIS A 650 60.06 -37.62 -67.44
N ALA A 651 58.98 -37.88 -66.69
CA ALA A 651 58.90 -37.60 -65.26
C ALA A 651 59.58 -38.63 -64.34
N ALA A 652 59.92 -39.81 -64.87
CA ALA A 652 60.42 -40.94 -64.09
C ALA A 652 59.54 -41.19 -62.84
N SER A 653 60.14 -41.29 -61.65
CA SER A 653 59.41 -41.41 -60.38
C SER A 653 59.03 -40.07 -59.70
N THR A 654 59.34 -38.89 -60.25
CA THR A 654 58.75 -37.62 -59.73
C THR A 654 57.29 -37.48 -60.16
N GLY A 655 56.90 -38.12 -61.27
CA GLY A 655 55.51 -38.26 -61.74
C GLY A 655 54.54 -38.95 -60.77
N LYS A 656 55.03 -39.44 -59.63
CA LYS A 656 54.25 -40.01 -58.51
C LYS A 656 53.66 -38.94 -57.59
N LEU A 657 54.18 -37.71 -57.62
CA LEU A 657 53.71 -36.59 -56.77
C LEU A 657 52.20 -36.33 -56.87
N PRO A 658 51.55 -36.33 -58.05
CA PRO A 658 50.08 -36.22 -58.17
C PRO A 658 49.31 -37.30 -57.41
N ALA A 659 49.70 -38.57 -57.53
CA ALA A 659 49.01 -39.68 -56.86
C ALA A 659 49.17 -39.63 -55.34
N LEU A 660 50.37 -39.27 -54.86
CA LEU A 660 50.66 -39.04 -53.45
C LEU A 660 49.81 -37.89 -52.87
N TYR A 661 49.87 -36.71 -53.49
CA TYR A 661 49.10 -35.52 -53.10
C TYR A 661 47.60 -35.79 -53.06
N TYR A 662 47.06 -36.39 -54.12
CA TYR A 662 45.61 -36.60 -54.25
C TYR A 662 45.10 -37.67 -53.27
N THR A 663 45.88 -38.73 -53.04
CA THR A 663 45.53 -39.73 -52.02
C THR A 663 45.45 -39.08 -50.64
N GLN A 664 46.48 -38.32 -50.24
CA GLN A 664 46.44 -37.66 -48.95
C GLN A 664 45.31 -36.63 -48.87
N LYS A 665 45.01 -35.91 -49.95
CA LYS A 665 43.87 -34.99 -49.99
C LYS A 665 42.56 -35.71 -49.68
N MET A 666 42.31 -36.83 -50.34
CA MET A 666 41.09 -37.62 -50.14
C MET A 666 41.01 -38.20 -48.72
N ILE A 667 42.15 -38.50 -48.08
CA ILE A 667 42.21 -38.91 -46.68
C ILE A 667 41.90 -37.74 -45.73
N LEU A 668 42.52 -36.56 -45.93
CA LEU A 668 42.32 -35.36 -45.09
C LEU A 668 40.90 -34.79 -45.24
N GLU A 669 40.34 -34.82 -46.45
CA GLU A 669 38.94 -34.47 -46.75
C GLU A 669 37.96 -35.56 -46.31
N LYS A 670 38.44 -36.68 -45.72
CA LYS A 670 37.65 -37.85 -45.27
C LYS A 670 36.79 -38.50 -46.36
N LYS A 671 37.16 -38.33 -47.63
CA LYS A 671 36.52 -38.95 -48.79
C LYS A 671 36.95 -40.40 -49.00
N VAL A 672 38.15 -40.77 -48.54
CA VAL A 672 38.60 -42.16 -48.39
C VAL A 672 39.17 -42.39 -47.01
N ASP A 673 38.95 -43.57 -46.44
CA ASP A 673 39.58 -43.98 -45.18
C ASP A 673 41.01 -44.47 -45.47
N GLY A 674 42.00 -43.72 -44.97
CA GLY A 674 43.42 -44.03 -45.15
C GLY A 674 43.87 -45.33 -44.47
N ASN A 675 43.13 -45.82 -43.47
CA ASN A 675 43.43 -47.05 -42.72
C ASN A 675 42.68 -48.28 -43.25
N LYS A 676 41.66 -48.10 -44.09
CA LYS A 676 40.89 -49.19 -44.70
C LYS A 676 41.82 -50.14 -45.46
N LEU A 677 41.75 -51.43 -45.13
CA LEU A 677 42.51 -52.49 -45.79
C LEU A 677 41.88 -52.84 -47.15
N LEU A 678 42.63 -52.63 -48.22
CA LEU A 678 42.24 -52.83 -49.62
C LEU A 678 43.08 -53.95 -50.23
N THR A 679 42.44 -54.85 -51.00
CA THR A 679 43.08 -56.05 -51.55
C THR A 679 44.04 -55.71 -52.68
N TYR A 680 45.29 -56.18 -52.60
CA TYR A 680 46.24 -56.10 -53.70
C TYR A 680 45.86 -57.13 -54.77
N THR A 681 45.52 -56.65 -55.96
CA THR A 681 45.19 -57.47 -57.14
C THR A 681 45.89 -56.94 -58.39
N ASP A 682 45.99 -57.77 -59.42
CA ASP A 682 46.64 -57.39 -60.69
C ASP A 682 45.94 -56.22 -61.41
N ALA A 683 44.66 -55.96 -61.10
CA ALA A 683 43.85 -54.92 -61.72
C ALA A 683 44.45 -53.51 -61.60
N ILE A 684 45.25 -53.24 -60.55
CA ILE A 684 45.94 -51.95 -60.40
C ILE A 684 46.95 -51.69 -61.53
N ASN A 685 47.53 -52.76 -62.10
CA ASN A 685 48.54 -52.70 -63.15
C ASN A 685 47.93 -52.64 -64.56
N GLN A 686 46.61 -52.71 -64.69
CA GLN A 686 45.88 -52.77 -65.97
C GLN A 686 45.16 -51.46 -66.32
N MET A 687 45.30 -50.41 -65.51
CA MET A 687 44.65 -49.11 -65.76
C MET A 687 45.51 -48.19 -66.65
N PRO A 688 44.90 -47.28 -67.43
CA PRO A 688 45.63 -46.24 -68.14
C PRO A 688 46.48 -45.38 -67.20
N GLY A 689 47.75 -45.17 -67.54
CA GLY A 689 48.70 -44.41 -66.70
C GLY A 689 49.33 -45.20 -65.56
N ALA A 690 49.13 -46.52 -65.49
CA ALA A 690 49.86 -47.38 -64.56
C ALA A 690 51.38 -47.39 -64.85
N TYR A 691 52.19 -47.30 -63.80
CA TYR A 691 53.63 -47.59 -63.85
C TYR A 691 53.86 -49.08 -64.17
N MET A 692 54.96 -49.36 -64.89
CA MET A 692 55.35 -50.71 -65.29
C MET A 692 55.42 -51.69 -64.11
N ARG A 693 55.16 -52.98 -64.37
CA ARG A 693 55.31 -54.07 -63.39
C ARG A 693 56.77 -54.17 -62.94
N GLY A 694 56.97 -54.36 -61.64
CA GLY A 694 58.28 -54.40 -61.01
C GLY A 694 58.96 -53.02 -60.89
N GLY A 695 60.26 -53.02 -60.61
CA GLY A 695 61.11 -51.83 -60.52
C GLY A 695 61.42 -51.44 -59.06
N ALA A 696 61.29 -50.15 -58.71
CA ALA A 696 61.44 -49.72 -57.33
C ALA A 696 60.12 -49.94 -56.56
N GLY A 697 60.19 -50.50 -55.35
CA GLY A 697 59.03 -50.68 -54.48
C GLY A 697 59.08 -51.90 -53.57
N VAL A 698 58.18 -51.92 -52.58
CA VAL A 698 57.95 -53.03 -51.66
C VAL A 698 56.78 -53.90 -52.14
N LEU A 699 55.71 -53.28 -52.66
CA LEU A 699 54.46 -53.98 -52.99
C LEU A 699 54.63 -55.05 -54.07
N GLN A 700 55.59 -54.88 -55.00
CA GLN A 700 55.95 -55.87 -56.01
C GLN A 700 56.34 -57.25 -55.43
N SER A 701 56.87 -57.29 -54.20
CA SER A 701 57.31 -58.51 -53.52
C SER A 701 56.18 -59.24 -52.78
N GLN A 702 54.99 -58.64 -52.72
CA GLN A 702 53.87 -59.17 -51.95
C GLN A 702 52.96 -60.03 -52.84
N PRO A 703 52.47 -61.18 -52.37
CA PRO A 703 51.49 -61.96 -53.13
C PRO A 703 50.16 -61.22 -53.26
N TYR A 704 49.51 -61.40 -54.41
CA TYR A 704 48.12 -60.95 -54.61
C TYR A 704 47.18 -61.59 -53.58
N GLY A 705 46.11 -60.87 -53.23
CA GLY A 705 45.16 -61.26 -52.19
C GLY A 705 45.50 -60.70 -50.79
N LYS A 706 46.75 -60.35 -50.50
CA LYS A 706 47.08 -59.57 -49.29
C LYS A 706 46.37 -58.21 -49.31
N LYS A 707 46.05 -57.68 -48.13
CA LYS A 707 45.39 -56.37 -47.98
C LYS A 707 46.31 -55.34 -47.34
N PHE A 708 46.31 -54.12 -47.85
CA PHE A 708 47.12 -53.00 -47.36
C PHE A 708 46.27 -51.73 -47.22
N SER A 709 46.65 -50.83 -46.32
CA SER A 709 46.00 -49.53 -46.17
C SER A 709 46.61 -48.49 -47.12
N LEU A 710 45.83 -47.47 -47.49
CA LEU A 710 46.36 -46.36 -48.31
C LEU A 710 47.50 -45.64 -47.59
N ASN A 711 47.45 -45.51 -46.26
CA ASN A 711 48.54 -44.94 -45.45
C ASN A 711 49.84 -45.75 -45.55
N THR A 712 49.77 -47.09 -45.54
CA THR A 712 50.95 -47.96 -45.72
C THR A 712 51.52 -47.82 -47.13
N ILE A 713 50.67 -47.86 -48.15
CA ILE A 713 51.12 -47.78 -49.54
C ILE A 713 51.65 -46.39 -49.90
N MET A 714 51.06 -45.32 -49.34
CA MET A 714 51.56 -43.95 -49.49
C MET A 714 52.95 -43.77 -48.89
N ASN A 715 53.18 -44.31 -47.69
CA ASN A 715 54.52 -44.36 -47.08
C ASN A 715 55.51 -45.11 -47.99
N TRP A 716 55.18 -46.29 -48.50
CA TRP A 716 56.08 -47.04 -49.38
C TRP A 716 56.34 -46.33 -50.71
N THR A 717 55.32 -45.67 -51.27
CA THR A 717 55.42 -44.91 -52.53
C THR A 717 56.32 -43.67 -52.38
N ALA A 718 56.31 -43.01 -51.23
CA ALA A 718 57.26 -41.94 -50.89
C ALA A 718 58.66 -42.50 -50.59
N LYS A 719 58.77 -43.40 -49.60
CA LYS A 719 60.04 -43.87 -49.01
C LYS A 719 60.88 -44.76 -49.93
N TYR A 720 60.24 -45.70 -50.63
CA TYR A 720 60.90 -46.69 -51.50
C TYR A 720 60.60 -46.47 -52.99
N SER A 721 59.98 -45.33 -53.34
CA SER A 721 59.60 -44.99 -54.72
C SER A 721 58.72 -46.07 -55.39
N ASP A 722 57.77 -46.65 -54.67
CA ASP A 722 57.00 -47.82 -55.11
C ASP A 722 56.18 -47.62 -56.41
N ASN A 723 56.52 -48.36 -57.47
CA ASN A 723 55.81 -48.39 -58.74
C ASN A 723 54.38 -48.95 -58.58
N GLN A 724 54.27 -50.15 -58.00
CA GLN A 724 52.99 -50.83 -57.78
C GLN A 724 52.18 -50.10 -56.71
N GLY A 725 52.86 -49.51 -55.72
CA GLY A 725 52.24 -48.62 -54.74
C GLY A 725 51.58 -47.42 -55.40
N THR A 726 52.25 -46.75 -56.35
CA THR A 726 51.64 -45.66 -57.14
C THR A 726 50.38 -46.12 -57.88
N ASN A 727 50.44 -47.30 -58.50
CA ASN A 727 49.29 -47.90 -59.18
C ASN A 727 48.12 -48.14 -58.21
N PHE A 728 48.42 -48.67 -57.03
CA PHE A 728 47.42 -48.97 -56.00
C PHE A 728 46.76 -47.68 -55.48
N LEU A 729 47.55 -46.63 -55.21
CA LEU A 729 47.04 -45.32 -54.81
C LEU A 729 46.11 -44.72 -55.88
N ALA A 730 46.54 -44.66 -57.13
CA ALA A 730 45.73 -44.08 -58.19
C ALA A 730 44.48 -44.91 -58.51
N TYR A 731 44.55 -46.25 -58.42
CA TYR A 731 43.39 -47.13 -58.58
C TYR A 731 42.34 -46.88 -57.50
N TYR A 732 42.74 -46.86 -56.23
CA TYR A 732 41.80 -46.83 -55.10
C TYR A 732 41.41 -45.44 -54.59
N ALA A 733 42.32 -44.47 -54.60
CA ALA A 733 42.07 -43.13 -54.04
C ALA A 733 41.61 -42.11 -55.09
N SER A 734 41.86 -42.36 -56.38
CA SER A 734 41.49 -41.47 -57.49
C SER A 734 40.70 -42.16 -58.62
N ASN A 735 40.16 -43.36 -58.34
CA ASN A 735 39.38 -44.16 -59.29
C ASN A 735 40.03 -44.24 -60.69
N LYS A 736 41.31 -44.65 -60.74
CA LYS A 736 42.13 -44.81 -61.96
C LYS A 736 42.43 -43.48 -62.68
N TYR A 737 42.89 -42.46 -61.93
CA TYR A 737 43.15 -41.10 -62.43
C TYR A 737 41.90 -40.48 -63.09
N ASP A 738 40.83 -40.34 -62.30
CA ASP A 738 39.56 -39.79 -62.76
C ASP A 738 39.65 -38.31 -63.22
N ALA A 739 38.53 -37.80 -63.76
CA ALA A 739 38.44 -36.43 -64.25
C ALA A 739 38.57 -35.37 -63.13
N ALA A 740 38.21 -35.71 -61.88
CA ALA A 740 38.31 -34.79 -60.75
C ALA A 740 39.77 -34.59 -60.34
N MET A 741 40.54 -35.68 -60.23
CA MET A 741 41.99 -35.62 -60.02
C MET A 741 42.67 -34.88 -61.18
N LYS A 742 42.38 -35.23 -62.44
CA LYS A 742 42.99 -34.56 -63.60
C LYS A 742 42.74 -33.06 -63.62
N LYS A 743 41.51 -32.61 -63.34
CA LYS A 743 41.15 -31.19 -63.24
C LYS A 743 41.90 -30.50 -62.09
N GLU A 744 41.98 -31.13 -60.91
CA GLU A 744 42.66 -30.55 -59.76
C GLU A 744 44.17 -30.40 -59.99
N ILE A 745 44.84 -31.47 -60.44
CA ILE A 745 46.28 -31.43 -60.75
C ILE A 745 46.58 -30.42 -61.87
N SER A 746 45.71 -30.32 -62.88
CA SER A 746 45.83 -29.29 -63.93
C SER A 746 45.71 -27.86 -63.38
N THR A 747 44.85 -27.66 -62.37
CA THR A 747 44.67 -26.37 -61.68
C THR A 747 45.93 -26.00 -60.89
N ILE A 748 46.52 -26.96 -60.16
CA ILE A 748 47.76 -26.78 -59.39
C ILE A 748 48.94 -26.45 -60.32
N MET A 749 49.12 -27.22 -61.39
CA MET A 749 50.23 -27.01 -62.33
C MET A 749 50.04 -25.78 -63.24
N GLY A 750 48.82 -25.24 -63.34
CA GLY A 750 48.49 -24.14 -64.26
C GLY A 750 48.55 -24.53 -65.74
N ARG A 751 48.40 -25.83 -66.06
CA ARG A 751 48.39 -26.40 -67.41
C ARG A 751 47.56 -27.67 -67.47
N ASN A 752 47.15 -28.11 -68.66
CA ASN A 752 46.49 -29.42 -68.80
C ASN A 752 47.44 -30.57 -68.40
N TRP A 753 47.01 -31.41 -67.46
CA TRP A 753 47.71 -32.61 -67.00
C TRP A 753 46.87 -33.85 -67.28
N THR A 754 47.42 -34.78 -68.06
CA THR A 754 46.70 -35.95 -68.60
C THR A 754 47.21 -37.29 -68.08
N ALA A 755 48.51 -37.40 -67.78
CA ALA A 755 49.18 -38.64 -67.38
C ALA A 755 50.45 -38.34 -66.53
N PRO A 756 50.90 -39.28 -65.68
CA PRO A 756 52.04 -39.05 -64.76
C PRO A 756 53.42 -39.00 -65.44
N PHE A 757 53.55 -39.43 -66.70
CA PHE A 757 54.85 -39.68 -67.33
C PHE A 757 55.60 -38.45 -67.85
N TYR A 758 55.00 -37.25 -67.85
CA TYR A 758 55.63 -36.03 -68.34
C TYR A 758 55.39 -34.83 -67.43
N VAL A 759 56.48 -34.17 -67.03
CA VAL A 759 56.50 -32.97 -66.17
C VAL A 759 57.58 -31.99 -66.63
N ASN A 760 57.40 -30.72 -66.34
CA ASN A 760 58.46 -29.72 -66.29
C ASN A 760 58.88 -29.47 -64.83
N ALA A 761 59.97 -28.72 -64.62
CA ALA A 761 60.50 -28.52 -63.26
C ALA A 761 59.56 -27.68 -62.39
N LYS A 762 58.83 -26.72 -62.99
CA LYS A 762 57.79 -25.94 -62.31
C LYS A 762 56.62 -26.81 -61.84
N ASP A 763 56.15 -27.78 -62.63
CA ASP A 763 55.04 -28.67 -62.26
C ASP A 763 55.30 -29.40 -60.93
N ASN A 764 56.49 -30.02 -60.83
CA ASN A 764 56.96 -30.65 -59.60
C ASN A 764 56.97 -29.64 -58.43
N ALA A 765 57.36 -28.39 -58.69
CA ALA A 765 57.41 -27.36 -57.65
C ALA A 765 56.02 -26.92 -57.18
N MET A 766 55.06 -26.73 -58.09
CA MET A 766 53.66 -26.46 -57.74
C MET A 766 53.06 -27.63 -56.95
N MET A 767 53.37 -28.88 -57.33
CA MET A 767 52.90 -30.07 -56.61
C MET A 767 53.50 -30.15 -55.19
N LEU A 768 54.77 -29.81 -55.01
CA LEU A 768 55.41 -29.78 -53.70
C LEU A 768 54.90 -28.64 -52.82
N GLU A 769 54.61 -27.47 -53.39
CA GLU A 769 53.89 -26.40 -52.68
C GLU A 769 52.47 -26.83 -52.27
N ALA A 770 51.74 -27.52 -53.14
CA ALA A 770 50.42 -28.06 -52.82
C ALA A 770 50.49 -29.11 -51.69
N ILE A 771 51.50 -30.00 -51.70
CA ILE A 771 51.77 -30.95 -50.61
C ILE A 771 52.14 -30.22 -49.31
N TYR A 772 53.00 -29.21 -49.38
CA TYR A 772 53.40 -28.38 -48.23
C TYR A 772 52.20 -27.69 -47.58
N ASN A 773 51.36 -27.02 -48.39
CA ASN A 773 50.18 -26.30 -47.95
C ASN A 773 49.06 -27.24 -47.45
N GLN A 774 48.99 -28.47 -47.97
CA GLN A 774 48.08 -29.52 -47.51
C GLN A 774 48.48 -30.07 -46.12
N GLY A 775 49.77 -30.09 -45.79
CA GLY A 775 50.28 -30.67 -44.55
C GLY A 775 50.17 -32.20 -44.52
N GLY A 776 49.89 -32.77 -43.34
CA GLY A 776 49.66 -34.20 -43.17
C GLY A 776 50.92 -35.09 -43.17
N LYS A 777 50.69 -36.41 -43.11
CA LYS A 777 51.72 -37.46 -42.95
C LYS A 777 52.65 -37.60 -44.17
N LEU A 778 52.19 -37.26 -45.38
CA LEU A 778 52.98 -37.40 -46.60
C LEU A 778 54.30 -36.62 -46.54
N ILE A 779 54.30 -35.43 -45.92
CA ILE A 779 55.52 -34.63 -45.72
C ILE A 779 56.54 -35.43 -44.89
N THR A 780 56.10 -36.05 -43.79
CA THR A 780 56.94 -36.91 -42.95
C THR A 780 57.45 -38.13 -43.73
N ASP A 781 56.61 -38.77 -44.54
CA ASP A 781 56.98 -39.92 -45.35
C ASP A 781 58.00 -39.57 -46.46
N MET A 782 57.89 -38.37 -47.04
CA MET A 782 58.84 -37.82 -48.02
C MET A 782 60.12 -37.26 -47.37
N SER A 783 60.16 -37.09 -46.05
CA SER A 783 61.33 -36.60 -45.30
C SER A 783 62.16 -37.70 -44.64
N ASN A 784 61.86 -38.97 -44.94
CA ASN A 784 62.49 -40.15 -44.35
C ASN A 784 62.61 -41.27 -45.40
N THR A 785 63.25 -40.98 -46.53
CA THR A 785 63.33 -41.89 -47.68
C THR A 785 64.56 -42.79 -47.61
N VAL A 786 64.66 -43.82 -48.45
CA VAL A 786 65.94 -44.57 -48.59
C VAL A 786 66.97 -43.87 -49.47
N TYR A 787 66.73 -42.60 -49.83
CA TYR A 787 67.52 -41.81 -50.78
C TYR A 787 68.07 -40.52 -50.15
N ASP A 788 67.93 -40.34 -48.83
CA ASP A 788 68.26 -39.10 -48.12
C ASP A 788 69.78 -38.79 -48.12
N ASN A 789 70.64 -39.74 -48.49
CA ASN A 789 72.10 -39.59 -48.58
C ASN A 789 72.61 -39.20 -49.99
N GLN A 790 71.73 -38.85 -50.93
CA GLN A 790 72.06 -38.53 -52.32
C GLN A 790 71.16 -37.43 -52.90
N ARG A 791 71.56 -36.83 -54.04
CA ARG A 791 70.84 -35.72 -54.70
C ARG A 791 70.59 -34.53 -53.76
N ILE A 792 69.38 -33.96 -53.68
CA ILE A 792 69.10 -32.71 -52.95
C ILE A 792 69.54 -32.76 -51.47
N PRO A 793 69.15 -33.75 -50.64
CA PRO A 793 69.47 -33.74 -49.21
C PRO A 793 70.95 -33.92 -48.86
N LYS A 794 71.77 -34.57 -49.72
CA LYS A 794 73.13 -35.06 -49.40
C LYS A 794 74.04 -34.06 -48.64
N TYR A 795 73.97 -32.77 -48.96
CA TYR A 795 74.82 -31.72 -48.36
C TYR A 795 74.03 -30.63 -47.62
N ILE A 796 72.73 -30.79 -47.44
CA ILE A 796 71.85 -29.79 -46.82
C ILE A 796 71.68 -30.13 -45.32
N PRO A 797 72.08 -29.24 -44.39
CA PRO A 797 72.05 -29.52 -42.94
C PRO A 797 70.67 -29.25 -42.30
N VAL A 798 69.59 -29.38 -43.08
CA VAL A 798 68.19 -29.25 -42.62
C VAL A 798 67.35 -30.34 -43.29
N GLN A 799 66.19 -30.64 -42.71
CA GLN A 799 65.27 -31.63 -43.26
C GLN A 799 64.85 -31.26 -44.70
N VAL A 800 64.79 -32.27 -45.57
CA VAL A 800 64.30 -32.14 -46.94
C VAL A 800 63.21 -33.18 -47.16
N ALA A 801 62.01 -32.75 -47.57
CA ALA A 801 60.95 -33.64 -48.01
C ALA A 801 61.03 -33.79 -49.54
N HIS A 802 61.49 -34.93 -50.06
CA HIS A 802 61.78 -35.07 -51.50
C HIS A 802 61.20 -36.32 -52.17
N LYS A 803 61.18 -36.30 -53.51
CA LYS A 803 60.79 -37.42 -54.36
C LYS A 803 61.73 -37.54 -55.56
N ILE A 804 62.60 -38.56 -55.51
CA ILE A 804 63.51 -38.89 -56.61
C ILE A 804 62.80 -39.39 -57.87
N GLY A 805 63.49 -39.31 -59.01
CA GLY A 805 63.04 -39.88 -60.29
C GLY A 805 64.16 -40.48 -61.13
N ASP A 806 64.31 -41.81 -61.09
CA ASP A 806 65.23 -42.54 -61.97
C ASP A 806 64.50 -43.34 -63.05
N VAL A 807 65.03 -43.32 -64.26
CA VAL A 807 64.79 -44.27 -65.37
C VAL A 807 65.90 -44.07 -66.39
N ASN A 808 66.43 -45.14 -66.99
CA ASN A 808 67.54 -45.10 -67.96
C ASN A 808 68.72 -44.22 -67.50
N ASP A 809 68.93 -43.06 -68.13
CA ASP A 809 69.97 -42.07 -67.84
C ASP A 809 69.46 -40.86 -67.01
N LEU A 810 68.15 -40.76 -66.76
CA LEU A 810 67.50 -39.69 -66.02
C LEU A 810 67.69 -39.90 -64.50
N ARG A 811 68.04 -38.84 -63.76
CA ARG A 811 68.50 -38.91 -62.35
C ARG A 811 67.86 -37.82 -61.48
N HIS A 812 66.56 -37.55 -61.69
CA HIS A 812 65.84 -36.40 -61.14
C HIS A 812 65.72 -36.36 -59.62
N ASP A 813 65.46 -35.18 -59.09
CA ASP A 813 64.96 -34.98 -57.73
C ASP A 813 64.07 -33.74 -57.63
N ALA A 814 63.15 -33.73 -56.67
CA ALA A 814 62.38 -32.54 -56.32
C ALA A 814 61.97 -32.60 -54.84
N GLY A 815 62.15 -31.52 -54.09
CA GLY A 815 61.82 -31.47 -52.67
C GLY A 815 61.62 -30.09 -52.06
N ILE A 816 61.10 -30.10 -50.83
CA ILE A 816 60.91 -28.94 -49.95
C ILE A 816 62.08 -28.91 -48.97
N ILE A 817 62.78 -27.78 -48.87
CA ILE A 817 63.93 -27.58 -47.99
C ILE A 817 63.50 -26.71 -46.81
N TYR A 818 63.54 -27.30 -45.61
CA TYR A 818 63.12 -26.65 -44.36
C TYR A 818 64.22 -25.75 -43.78
N SER A 819 64.65 -24.76 -44.57
CA SER A 819 65.49 -23.65 -44.10
C SER A 819 64.68 -22.70 -43.18
N LYS A 820 65.32 -21.69 -42.58
CA LYS A 820 64.64 -20.64 -41.81
C LYS A 820 63.50 -19.99 -42.59
N GLU A 821 63.68 -19.84 -43.90
CA GLU A 821 62.65 -19.41 -44.84
C GLU A 821 62.49 -20.57 -45.87
N PRO A 822 61.44 -21.41 -45.76
CA PRO A 822 61.35 -22.65 -46.53
C PRO A 822 61.15 -22.39 -48.02
N TYR A 823 61.71 -23.26 -48.85
CA TYR A 823 61.63 -23.15 -50.31
C TYR A 823 61.57 -24.53 -50.98
N VAL A 824 61.06 -24.56 -52.20
CA VAL A 824 61.00 -25.74 -53.06
C VAL A 824 62.15 -25.69 -54.07
N LEU A 825 62.76 -26.84 -54.35
CA LEU A 825 63.72 -27.06 -55.42
C LEU A 825 63.31 -28.28 -56.25
N SER A 826 63.26 -28.13 -57.56
CA SER A 826 62.97 -29.19 -58.54
C SER A 826 64.06 -29.22 -59.59
N VAL A 827 64.64 -30.41 -59.84
CA VAL A 827 65.76 -30.64 -60.75
C VAL A 827 65.50 -31.86 -61.65
N LEU A 828 65.24 -31.58 -62.92
CA LEU A 828 65.05 -32.55 -64.01
C LEU A 828 66.29 -32.58 -64.91
N THR A 829 66.59 -33.74 -65.49
CA THR A 829 67.88 -34.06 -66.12
C THR A 829 67.69 -34.94 -67.35
N GLN A 830 68.38 -34.66 -68.45
CA GLN A 830 68.41 -35.52 -69.65
C GLN A 830 69.85 -35.78 -70.08
N ASN A 831 70.13 -36.89 -70.77
CA ASN A 831 71.45 -37.29 -71.28
C ASN A 831 72.54 -37.31 -70.17
N TYR A 832 72.32 -38.18 -69.18
CA TYR A 832 73.21 -38.56 -68.08
C TYR A 832 73.84 -37.41 -67.24
N GLN A 833 73.30 -37.20 -66.04
CA GLN A 833 73.95 -36.40 -64.99
C GLN A 833 74.06 -37.18 -63.68
N SER A 834 75.24 -37.18 -63.06
CA SER A 834 75.45 -37.83 -61.77
C SER A 834 74.66 -37.16 -60.64
N TYR A 835 74.24 -37.94 -59.63
CA TYR A 835 73.55 -37.42 -58.42
C TYR A 835 74.31 -36.28 -57.76
N GLU A 836 75.65 -36.33 -57.82
CA GLU A 836 76.55 -35.32 -57.26
C GLU A 836 76.30 -33.92 -57.82
N LYS A 837 75.97 -33.78 -59.11
CA LYS A 837 75.67 -32.46 -59.70
C LYS A 837 74.42 -31.83 -59.08
N ILE A 838 73.40 -32.65 -58.77
CA ILE A 838 72.20 -32.19 -58.05
C ILE A 838 72.56 -31.82 -56.61
N SER A 839 73.40 -32.62 -55.93
CA SER A 839 73.85 -32.35 -54.57
C SER A 839 74.61 -31.02 -54.46
N VAL A 840 75.56 -30.75 -55.37
CA VAL A 840 76.33 -29.49 -55.41
C VAL A 840 75.44 -28.29 -55.75
N LEU A 841 74.56 -28.41 -56.75
CA LEU A 841 73.58 -27.38 -57.11
C LEU A 841 72.71 -26.99 -55.90
N SER A 842 72.15 -27.99 -55.24
CA SER A 842 71.22 -27.81 -54.10
C SER A 842 71.91 -27.13 -52.92
N LYS A 843 73.18 -27.49 -52.65
CA LYS A 843 73.99 -26.83 -51.62
C LYS A 843 74.26 -25.35 -51.92
N LYS A 844 74.64 -25.01 -53.16
CA LYS A 844 74.89 -23.61 -53.55
C LYS A 844 73.63 -22.75 -53.46
N ILE A 845 72.45 -23.30 -53.81
CA ILE A 845 71.16 -22.62 -53.63
C ILE A 845 70.86 -22.42 -52.12
N TYR A 846 71.03 -23.46 -51.31
CA TYR A 846 70.82 -23.39 -49.86
C TYR A 846 71.68 -22.32 -49.18
N ASP A 847 72.96 -22.20 -49.56
CA ASP A 847 73.86 -21.22 -48.96
C ASP A 847 73.46 -19.76 -49.25
N ILE A 848 72.71 -19.49 -50.32
CA ILE A 848 72.15 -18.17 -50.64
C ILE A 848 70.82 -17.91 -49.90
N LEU A 849 70.01 -18.96 -49.70
CA LEU A 849 68.63 -18.84 -49.20
C LEU A 849 68.46 -18.96 -47.68
N LYS A 850 69.43 -19.54 -46.96
CA LYS A 850 69.39 -19.79 -45.50
C LYS A 850 69.22 -18.54 -44.61
#